data_AF-A0A820U620-F1
#
_entry.id   AF-A0A820U620-F1
#
_cell.length_a   1.000
_cell.length_b   1.000
_cell.length_c   1.000
_cell.angle_alpha   90.00
_cell.angle_beta   90.00
_cell.angle_gamma   90.00
#
_symmetry.space_group_name_H-M   'P 1'
#
loop_
_entity.id
_entity.type
_entity.pdbx_description
1 polymer ?
#
loop_
_entity_poly.entity_id
_entity_poly.type
_entity_poly.pdbx_seq_one_letter_code
_entity_poly.pdbx_strand_id
1 'polypeptide(L)'
;MPSVQLCVQHRSIPIISSLTHHFYDIPILNHESVYNRPSIIGIAHPLYFIDHRNFEENVADDVSKRNPYESTYILQLADYLLKQGYEKSDITILTTYMGQRQQIQKSINQLKHLKGIHVTVVDNFQGEENRIVLLSLVRSNADQRLGYVAVDNRICVALSRAQNGFYVIGNFHLLTEQNETWKIIVHKMKQLKLIGSGLPIHCPNHFDNQIICIHPNDFNKRPLGGCGLKCEVRLPCGHQCPLTCHNTSHNLIVCQKACLKKYDDCEHQCQKKCHSTTICLPCHETIRLKMPNCEHISDLVCFMRKNNQLECGVLVPYTCCLGHQVQVRCCDLRNKELRDRLCTHPCDFTLECGHRCTGTCSTCLQSRFHRPCDQQELIVYTCGHSRQQRCHELGPRCEQIYTKQCDHDDVPRMPGQINQCFVYQCNRYCQYKCRHLRCGQRCKNECDRATCNEKCTRRFECEHYCNGICGEPCIDCLVCRRSDLPSEIQKAIRQQGIRYATFVQLECNHLFETAILDEYIEKFEQQNFLSNGLMYAEYPRCPKCQHPLIKCKRYSRLIKKIQQRIGNCTILLKTLSDSLANNYSLSSRPLIEYTELPEHMIKIVKRNIDNNRQRKLAELFVYVVNLFRKLNDEVSTERDIILTTIYEYVEKNDSLFLTRQQWSDLESEFNRLLVIDAMRKSEKLSEPDQKEIDNETLNDILFGPNPFSQLACQVCNILLNKDSDNNDKWKSILPDETKWENFEQDRLVCDDKWFICAQGNHLMWNKTVTEQTICLGCNVQNDLFTGIGLRRGKSSPFRGRFTRR
;
A
#
# COMPACT_ATOMS: atom_id res chain seq x y z
N MET A 1 -80.82 -45.10 -4.58
CA MET A 1 -80.92 -43.78 -5.24
C MET A 1 -80.84 -44.01 -6.74
N PRO A 2 -81.55 -43.24 -7.59
CA PRO A 2 -81.25 -43.20 -9.01
C PRO A 2 -79.85 -42.59 -9.21
N SER A 3 -79.00 -43.25 -9.99
CA SER A 3 -77.63 -42.83 -10.29
C SER A 3 -77.46 -42.64 -11.80
N VAL A 4 -76.83 -41.54 -12.22
CA VAL A 4 -76.45 -41.32 -13.61
C VAL A 4 -75.03 -41.85 -13.81
N GLN A 5 -74.86 -42.80 -14.74
CA GLN A 5 -73.55 -43.35 -15.09
C GLN A 5 -72.88 -42.50 -16.17
N LEU A 6 -71.61 -42.13 -15.96
CA LEU A 6 -70.79 -41.48 -16.97
C LEU A 6 -70.04 -42.56 -17.77
N CYS A 7 -70.25 -42.59 -19.08
CA CYS A 7 -69.73 -43.64 -19.96
C CYS A 7 -68.49 -43.25 -20.78
N VAL A 8 -67.93 -42.04 -20.59
CA VAL A 8 -66.76 -41.55 -21.35
C VAL A 8 -65.59 -41.28 -20.41
N GLN A 9 -64.41 -41.82 -20.73
CA GLN A 9 -63.19 -41.64 -19.94
C GLN A 9 -62.15 -40.76 -20.66
N HIS A 10 -61.45 -39.92 -19.90
CA HIS A 10 -60.49 -38.91 -20.38
C HIS A 10 -59.04 -39.13 -19.88
N ARG A 11 -58.82 -40.18 -19.08
CA ARG A 11 -57.55 -40.45 -18.37
C ARG A 11 -56.59 -41.27 -19.21
N SER A 12 -56.95 -42.52 -19.48
CA SER A 12 -56.02 -43.57 -19.90
C SER A 12 -56.02 -43.71 -21.42
N ILE A 13 -54.86 -44.02 -22.02
CA ILE A 13 -54.83 -44.47 -23.41
C ILE A 13 -55.71 -45.73 -23.61
N PRO A 14 -56.30 -45.95 -24.81
CA PRO A 14 -57.30 -46.99 -25.04
C PRO A 14 -56.88 -48.41 -24.62
N ILE A 15 -55.59 -48.76 -24.75
CA ILE A 15 -55.09 -50.09 -24.37
C ILE A 15 -55.16 -50.32 -22.86
N ILE A 16 -54.89 -49.28 -22.05
CA ILE A 16 -54.95 -49.31 -20.58
C ILE A 16 -56.41 -49.29 -20.11
N SER A 17 -57.25 -48.38 -20.62
CA SER A 17 -58.68 -48.34 -20.25
C SER A 17 -59.38 -49.67 -20.57
N SER A 18 -58.98 -50.35 -21.64
CA SER A 18 -59.51 -51.66 -22.01
C SER A 18 -59.31 -52.76 -20.95
N LEU A 19 -58.43 -52.56 -19.95
CA LEU A 19 -58.29 -53.47 -18.82
C LEU A 19 -59.53 -53.49 -17.94
N THR A 20 -60.22 -52.36 -17.78
CA THR A 20 -61.31 -52.23 -16.79
C THR A 20 -62.70 -52.51 -17.36
N HIS A 21 -62.84 -52.71 -18.67
CA HIS A 21 -64.15 -52.88 -19.33
C HIS A 21 -65.01 -54.01 -18.75
N HIS A 22 -64.41 -55.04 -18.16
CA HIS A 22 -65.12 -56.17 -17.56
C HIS A 22 -65.70 -55.89 -16.17
N PHE A 23 -65.42 -54.72 -15.57
CA PHE A 23 -66.00 -54.27 -14.30
C PHE A 23 -67.24 -53.38 -14.46
N TYR A 24 -67.68 -53.11 -15.70
CA TYR A 24 -68.78 -52.19 -15.99
C TYR A 24 -69.79 -52.83 -16.94
N ASP A 25 -71.07 -52.84 -16.55
CA ASP A 25 -72.16 -53.40 -17.36
C ASP A 25 -72.39 -52.64 -18.68
N ILE A 26 -72.05 -51.35 -18.69
CA ILE A 26 -72.15 -50.46 -19.85
C ILE A 26 -70.73 -50.17 -20.38
N PRO A 27 -70.48 -50.30 -21.70
CA PRO A 27 -69.18 -50.01 -22.29
C PRO A 27 -68.68 -48.59 -21.98
N ILE A 28 -67.44 -48.50 -21.47
CA ILE A 28 -66.74 -47.23 -21.33
C ILE A 28 -66.09 -46.85 -22.67
N LEU A 29 -66.44 -45.68 -23.18
CA LEU A 29 -65.89 -45.07 -24.37
C LEU A 29 -64.67 -44.21 -24.03
N ASN A 30 -63.72 -44.11 -24.96
CA ASN A 30 -62.53 -43.28 -24.83
C ASN A 30 -62.77 -41.91 -25.49
N HIS A 31 -62.52 -40.82 -24.78
CA HIS A 31 -62.55 -39.47 -25.36
C HIS A 31 -61.38 -39.25 -26.34
N GLU A 32 -61.57 -38.45 -27.38
CA GLU A 32 -60.56 -38.20 -28.43
C GLU A 32 -59.19 -37.75 -27.86
N SER A 33 -59.21 -36.99 -26.77
CA SER A 33 -58.01 -36.51 -26.07
C SER A 33 -57.06 -37.61 -25.56
N VAL A 34 -57.51 -38.86 -25.38
CA VAL A 34 -56.62 -39.94 -24.92
C VAL A 34 -55.86 -40.64 -26.05
N TYR A 35 -56.28 -40.51 -27.30
CA TYR A 35 -55.64 -41.21 -28.43
C TYR A 35 -54.29 -40.61 -28.80
N ASN A 36 -54.14 -39.29 -28.66
CA ASN A 36 -52.91 -38.55 -29.02
C ASN A 36 -51.91 -38.41 -27.85
N ARG A 37 -52.09 -39.18 -26.76
CA ARG A 37 -51.16 -39.17 -25.62
C ARG A 37 -49.83 -39.83 -26.01
N PRO A 38 -48.67 -39.22 -25.73
CA PRO A 38 -47.37 -39.76 -26.16
C PRO A 38 -47.04 -41.07 -25.43
N SER A 39 -46.49 -42.03 -26.18
CA SER A 39 -45.92 -43.28 -25.67
C SER A 39 -44.78 -43.06 -24.67
N ILE A 40 -44.43 -44.10 -23.91
CA ILE A 40 -43.34 -44.03 -22.94
C ILE A 40 -41.99 -44.21 -23.64
N ILE A 41 -41.13 -43.21 -23.51
CA ILE A 41 -39.79 -43.16 -24.12
C ILE A 41 -38.97 -44.36 -23.60
N GLY A 42 -38.32 -45.08 -24.53
CA GLY A 42 -37.43 -46.20 -24.22
C GLY A 42 -38.12 -47.52 -23.88
N ILE A 43 -39.45 -47.57 -23.66
CA ILE A 43 -40.17 -48.82 -23.41
C ILE A 43 -40.97 -49.20 -24.66
N ALA A 44 -40.90 -50.47 -25.08
CA ALA A 44 -41.49 -50.91 -26.35
C ALA A 44 -43.03 -50.82 -26.37
N HIS A 45 -43.68 -50.94 -25.20
CA HIS A 45 -45.14 -50.91 -25.06
C HIS A 45 -45.55 -50.00 -23.90
N PRO A 46 -46.66 -49.25 -24.02
CA PRO A 46 -47.18 -48.39 -22.95
C PRO A 46 -47.95 -49.18 -21.87
N LEU A 47 -48.27 -50.44 -22.13
CA LEU A 47 -48.83 -51.40 -21.18
C LEU A 47 -47.99 -52.68 -21.22
N TYR A 48 -47.51 -53.17 -20.07
CA TYR A 48 -46.84 -54.46 -20.00
C TYR A 48 -46.93 -55.12 -18.61
N PHE A 49 -47.10 -56.45 -18.60
CA PHE A 49 -47.15 -57.28 -17.40
C PHE A 49 -45.85 -58.11 -17.28
N ILE A 50 -45.15 -57.99 -16.16
CA ILE A 50 -43.88 -58.67 -15.87
C ILE A 50 -44.16 -59.85 -14.92
N ASP A 51 -44.12 -61.07 -15.45
CA ASP A 51 -44.34 -62.31 -14.69
C ASP A 51 -43.06 -62.79 -13.99
N HIS A 52 -43.17 -63.19 -12.72
CA HIS A 52 -42.07 -63.81 -11.97
C HIS A 52 -42.59 -64.81 -10.93
N ARG A 53 -41.71 -65.74 -10.51
CA ARG A 53 -42.05 -66.77 -9.51
C ARG A 53 -41.37 -66.58 -8.15
N ASN A 54 -40.66 -65.47 -7.97
CA ASN A 54 -39.91 -65.18 -6.75
C ASN A 54 -40.86 -64.98 -5.56
N PHE A 55 -40.60 -65.66 -4.45
CA PHE A 55 -41.48 -65.71 -3.27
C PHE A 55 -41.55 -64.39 -2.49
N GLU A 56 -42.66 -64.20 -1.79
CA GLU A 56 -42.88 -63.13 -0.81
C GLU A 56 -42.17 -63.43 0.54
N GLU A 57 -41.89 -62.38 1.30
CA GLU A 57 -41.42 -62.46 2.68
C GLU A 57 -42.51 -62.01 3.65
N ASN A 58 -42.56 -62.65 4.82
CA ASN A 58 -43.40 -62.22 5.94
C ASN A 58 -42.78 -61.01 6.66
N VAL A 59 -43.63 -60.10 7.14
CA VAL A 59 -43.27 -59.03 8.07
C VAL A 59 -43.67 -59.46 9.49
N ALA A 60 -43.05 -58.89 10.52
CA ALA A 60 -43.26 -59.28 11.92
C ALA A 60 -44.74 -59.24 12.37
N ASP A 61 -45.53 -58.34 11.79
CA ASP A 61 -46.99 -58.38 11.84
C ASP A 61 -47.50 -59.21 10.65
N ASP A 62 -47.91 -60.46 10.90
CA ASP A 62 -48.15 -61.52 9.90
C ASP A 62 -49.17 -61.15 8.80
N VAL A 63 -49.96 -60.09 9.04
CA VAL A 63 -50.95 -59.49 8.13
C VAL A 63 -50.31 -58.78 6.94
N SER A 64 -49.08 -58.26 7.05
CA SER A 64 -48.40 -57.54 5.96
C SER A 64 -47.39 -58.40 5.22
N LYS A 65 -47.45 -58.39 3.89
CA LYS A 65 -46.52 -59.10 3.00
C LYS A 65 -45.65 -58.10 2.24
N ARG A 66 -44.45 -58.55 1.84
CA ARG A 66 -43.54 -57.79 0.98
C ARG A 66 -42.85 -58.72 -0.02
N ASN A 67 -42.42 -58.20 -1.15
CA ASN A 67 -41.68 -58.94 -2.16
C ASN A 67 -40.43 -58.14 -2.56
N PRO A 68 -39.24 -58.52 -2.05
CA PRO A 68 -38.00 -57.80 -2.32
C PRO A 68 -37.63 -57.76 -3.81
N TYR A 69 -38.00 -58.79 -4.57
CA TYR A 69 -37.74 -58.84 -6.00
C TYR A 69 -38.54 -57.77 -6.75
N GLU A 70 -39.85 -57.71 -6.51
CA GLU A 70 -40.72 -56.68 -7.09
C GLU A 70 -40.28 -55.26 -6.68
N SER A 71 -39.91 -55.08 -5.40
CA SER A 71 -39.39 -53.82 -4.88
C SER A 71 -38.17 -53.35 -5.68
N THR A 72 -37.15 -54.21 -5.83
CA THR A 72 -35.92 -53.85 -6.55
C THR A 72 -36.17 -53.66 -8.05
N TYR A 73 -37.03 -54.48 -8.67
CA TYR A 73 -37.37 -54.36 -10.08
C TYR A 73 -38.05 -53.02 -10.40
N ILE A 74 -39.08 -52.64 -9.64
CA ILE A 74 -39.79 -51.37 -9.83
C ILE A 74 -38.87 -50.17 -9.59
N LEU A 75 -37.97 -50.23 -8.62
CA LEU A 75 -37.03 -49.13 -8.36
C LEU A 75 -36.02 -48.95 -9.50
N GLN A 76 -35.53 -50.04 -10.10
CA GLN A 76 -34.67 -49.98 -11.29
C GLN A 76 -35.41 -49.49 -12.53
N LEU A 77 -36.68 -49.89 -12.71
CA LEU A 77 -37.55 -49.36 -13.76
C LEU A 77 -37.84 -47.85 -13.57
N ALA A 78 -38.08 -47.41 -12.34
CA ALA A 78 -38.29 -46.00 -12.02
C ALA A 78 -37.03 -45.15 -12.29
N ASP A 79 -35.85 -45.63 -11.87
CA ASP A 79 -34.57 -44.98 -12.20
C ASP A 79 -34.31 -44.93 -13.72
N TYR A 80 -34.60 -46.02 -14.44
CA TYR A 80 -34.54 -46.04 -15.90
C TYR A 80 -35.46 -45.00 -16.54
N LEU A 81 -36.70 -44.83 -16.04
CA LEU A 81 -37.63 -43.81 -16.51
C LEU A 81 -37.13 -42.38 -16.23
N LEU A 82 -36.56 -42.10 -15.05
CA LEU A 82 -35.93 -40.79 -14.80
C LEU A 82 -34.78 -40.53 -15.79
N LYS A 83 -34.00 -41.55 -16.16
CA LYS A 83 -32.94 -41.44 -17.18
C LYS A 83 -33.49 -41.21 -18.60
N GLN A 84 -34.76 -41.49 -18.87
CA GLN A 84 -35.44 -41.08 -20.10
C GLN A 84 -35.93 -39.62 -20.07
N GLY A 85 -35.78 -38.91 -18.95
CA GLY A 85 -36.22 -37.51 -18.80
C GLY A 85 -37.65 -37.36 -18.29
N TYR A 86 -38.24 -38.40 -17.68
CA TYR A 86 -39.47 -38.24 -16.90
C TYR A 86 -39.16 -37.60 -15.55
N GLU A 87 -40.05 -36.72 -15.09
CA GLU A 87 -39.93 -36.13 -13.76
C GLU A 87 -40.44 -37.09 -12.68
N LYS A 88 -40.00 -36.88 -11.44
CA LYS A 88 -40.45 -37.73 -10.31
C LYS A 88 -41.96 -37.65 -10.06
N SER A 89 -42.56 -36.52 -10.43
CA SER A 89 -44.00 -36.29 -10.40
C SER A 89 -44.77 -37.04 -11.49
N ASP A 90 -44.14 -37.41 -12.62
CA ASP A 90 -44.76 -38.22 -13.68
C ASP A 90 -44.97 -39.70 -13.27
N ILE A 91 -44.33 -40.15 -12.17
CA ILE A 91 -44.23 -41.56 -11.79
C ILE A 91 -44.86 -41.79 -10.41
N THR A 92 -45.84 -42.70 -10.35
CA THR A 92 -46.36 -43.26 -9.10
C THR A 92 -46.04 -44.75 -8.99
N ILE A 93 -45.56 -45.18 -7.83
CA ILE A 93 -45.45 -46.60 -7.47
C ILE A 93 -46.64 -46.97 -6.59
N LEU A 94 -47.44 -47.93 -7.05
CA LEU A 94 -48.55 -48.53 -6.31
C LEU A 94 -48.20 -49.93 -5.84
N THR A 95 -48.75 -50.30 -4.70
CA THR A 95 -48.68 -51.68 -4.20
C THR A 95 -49.93 -52.07 -3.42
N THR A 96 -50.18 -53.37 -3.34
CA THR A 96 -51.33 -53.95 -2.64
C THR A 96 -51.12 -54.10 -1.11
N TYR A 97 -49.88 -53.98 -0.60
CA TYR A 97 -49.57 -54.20 0.83
C TYR A 97 -48.73 -53.07 1.45
N MET A 98 -49.04 -52.73 2.70
CA MET A 98 -48.31 -51.71 3.47
C MET A 98 -46.84 -52.10 3.75
N GLY A 99 -46.56 -53.38 3.99
CA GLY A 99 -45.18 -53.88 4.15
C GLY A 99 -44.30 -53.64 2.92
N GLN A 100 -44.84 -53.88 1.72
CA GLN A 100 -44.17 -53.54 0.46
C GLN A 100 -43.99 -52.03 0.31
N ARG A 101 -45.01 -51.22 0.63
CA ARG A 101 -44.90 -49.74 0.59
C ARG A 101 -43.76 -49.25 1.48
N GLN A 102 -43.66 -49.76 2.71
CA GLN A 102 -42.59 -49.43 3.66
C GLN A 102 -41.22 -49.86 3.13
N GLN A 103 -41.10 -51.05 2.52
CA GLN A 103 -39.85 -51.52 1.91
C GLN A 103 -39.39 -50.60 0.77
N ILE A 104 -40.29 -50.30 -0.19
CA ILE A 104 -39.99 -49.43 -1.33
C ILE A 104 -39.61 -48.02 -0.84
N GLN A 105 -40.35 -47.46 0.11
CA GLN A 105 -40.06 -46.14 0.69
C GLN A 105 -38.70 -46.11 1.41
N LYS A 106 -38.34 -47.18 2.14
CA LYS A 106 -37.02 -47.30 2.79
C LYS A 106 -35.89 -47.29 1.76
N SER A 107 -36.04 -48.03 0.67
CA SER A 107 -35.06 -48.04 -0.44
C SER A 107 -34.95 -46.69 -1.15
N ILE A 108 -36.07 -46.00 -1.40
CA ILE A 108 -36.07 -44.63 -1.96
C ILE A 108 -35.35 -43.65 -1.05
N ASN A 109 -35.51 -43.77 0.27
CA ASN A 109 -34.83 -42.90 1.23
C ASN A 109 -33.30 -43.09 1.23
N GLN A 110 -32.81 -44.28 0.85
CA GLN A 110 -31.39 -44.56 0.63
C GLN A 110 -30.92 -44.04 -0.75
N LEU A 111 -31.73 -44.25 -1.79
CA LEU A 111 -31.46 -43.84 -3.17
C LEU A 111 -31.87 -42.37 -3.41
N LYS A 112 -31.01 -41.43 -2.96
CA LYS A 112 -31.27 -39.97 -3.00
C LYS A 112 -31.84 -39.43 -4.33
N HIS A 113 -31.46 -39.99 -5.48
CA HIS A 113 -31.99 -39.57 -6.79
C HIS A 113 -33.47 -39.91 -6.98
N LEU A 114 -33.98 -41.00 -6.38
CA LEU A 114 -35.40 -41.40 -6.42
C LEU A 114 -36.28 -40.66 -5.40
N LYS A 115 -35.69 -39.99 -4.41
CA LYS A 115 -36.45 -39.25 -3.38
C LYS A 115 -37.36 -38.21 -4.03
N GLY A 116 -38.68 -38.35 -3.83
CA GLY A 116 -39.72 -37.51 -4.41
C GLY A 116 -40.74 -38.27 -5.26
N ILE A 117 -40.44 -39.50 -5.70
CA ILE A 117 -41.42 -40.39 -6.35
C ILE A 117 -42.53 -40.74 -5.35
N HIS A 118 -43.79 -40.67 -5.79
CA HIS A 118 -44.95 -40.99 -4.95
C HIS A 118 -45.09 -42.50 -4.76
N VAL A 119 -45.18 -42.98 -3.51
CA VAL A 119 -45.36 -44.40 -3.18
C VAL A 119 -46.49 -44.60 -2.18
N THR A 120 -47.52 -45.33 -2.60
CA THR A 120 -48.72 -45.56 -1.78
C THR A 120 -49.34 -46.94 -2.01
N VAL A 121 -50.32 -47.28 -1.18
CA VAL A 121 -51.14 -48.48 -1.36
C VAL A 121 -52.38 -48.18 -2.19
N VAL A 122 -52.90 -49.17 -2.92
CA VAL A 122 -54.06 -49.03 -3.82
C VAL A 122 -55.26 -48.36 -3.13
N ASP A 123 -55.59 -48.76 -1.90
CA ASP A 123 -56.71 -48.20 -1.11
C ASP A 123 -56.57 -46.68 -0.86
N ASN A 124 -55.33 -46.20 -0.74
CA ASN A 124 -55.03 -44.80 -0.45
C ASN A 124 -54.86 -43.95 -1.72
N PHE A 125 -55.04 -44.52 -2.92
CA PHE A 125 -54.86 -43.84 -4.21
C PHE A 125 -56.19 -43.71 -4.98
N GLN A 126 -57.32 -43.86 -4.29
CA GLN A 126 -58.64 -43.74 -4.89
C GLN A 126 -58.96 -42.28 -5.21
N GLY A 127 -59.07 -41.98 -6.51
CA GLY A 127 -59.35 -40.64 -7.03
C GLY A 127 -58.13 -39.97 -7.66
N GLU A 128 -56.93 -40.42 -7.30
CA GLU A 128 -55.67 -39.98 -7.90
C GLU A 128 -55.38 -40.73 -9.22
N GLU A 129 -54.51 -40.13 -10.03
CA GLU A 129 -54.02 -40.63 -11.32
C GLU A 129 -52.62 -40.08 -11.60
N ASN A 130 -51.82 -40.78 -12.43
CA ASN A 130 -50.52 -40.27 -12.86
C ASN A 130 -50.18 -40.69 -14.29
N ARG A 131 -49.24 -39.99 -14.92
CA ARG A 131 -48.75 -40.25 -16.28
C ARG A 131 -48.22 -41.67 -16.43
N ILE A 132 -47.38 -42.10 -15.49
CA ILE A 132 -46.83 -43.46 -15.41
C ILE A 132 -47.15 -44.06 -14.04
N VAL A 133 -47.67 -45.29 -14.04
CA VAL A 133 -47.92 -46.06 -12.82
C VAL A 133 -47.20 -47.41 -12.88
N LEU A 134 -46.45 -47.70 -11.82
CA LEU A 134 -45.72 -48.96 -11.60
C LEU A 134 -46.43 -49.73 -10.48
N LEU A 135 -46.99 -50.91 -10.75
CA LEU A 135 -47.83 -51.66 -9.81
C LEU A 135 -47.15 -52.96 -9.35
N SER A 136 -46.90 -53.08 -8.05
CA SER A 136 -46.42 -54.29 -7.37
C SER A 136 -47.61 -55.07 -6.78
N LEU A 137 -47.84 -56.29 -7.26
CA LEU A 137 -48.91 -57.18 -6.76
C LEU A 137 -48.50 -57.99 -5.53
N VAL A 138 -47.20 -58.10 -5.25
CA VAL A 138 -46.54 -58.70 -4.07
C VAL A 138 -46.67 -60.22 -3.94
N ARG A 139 -47.87 -60.77 -4.18
CA ARG A 139 -48.21 -62.12 -3.73
C ARG A 139 -47.60 -63.21 -4.60
N SER A 140 -46.84 -64.07 -3.94
CA SER A 140 -46.13 -65.21 -4.49
C SER A 140 -45.73 -66.12 -3.33
N ASN A 141 -46.53 -67.14 -3.03
CA ASN A 141 -46.36 -68.02 -1.87
C ASN A 141 -46.71 -69.48 -2.21
N ALA A 142 -46.17 -70.42 -1.43
CA ALA A 142 -46.41 -71.85 -1.60
C ALA A 142 -47.85 -72.27 -1.25
N ASP A 143 -48.50 -71.56 -0.31
CA ASP A 143 -49.88 -71.82 0.14
C ASP A 143 -50.96 -71.48 -0.92
N GLN A 144 -50.55 -70.95 -2.07
CA GLN A 144 -51.42 -70.45 -3.14
C GLN A 144 -52.46 -69.39 -2.71
N ARG A 145 -52.16 -68.56 -1.71
CA ARG A 145 -53.10 -67.56 -1.16
C ARG A 145 -52.89 -66.16 -1.76
N LEU A 146 -53.93 -65.57 -2.33
CA LEU A 146 -53.91 -64.20 -2.86
C LEU A 146 -54.20 -63.09 -1.84
N GLY A 147 -55.04 -63.37 -0.84
CA GLY A 147 -55.50 -62.35 0.12
C GLY A 147 -56.08 -61.10 -0.56
N TYR A 148 -55.58 -59.92 -0.17
CA TYR A 148 -56.08 -58.61 -0.63
C TYR A 148 -56.03 -58.35 -2.15
N VAL A 149 -55.31 -59.16 -2.94
CA VAL A 149 -55.17 -58.98 -4.40
C VAL A 149 -56.33 -59.60 -5.20
N ALA A 150 -57.19 -60.40 -4.56
CA ALA A 150 -58.32 -61.08 -5.18
C ALA A 150 -59.63 -60.28 -5.18
N VAL A 151 -59.65 -59.06 -4.62
CA VAL A 151 -60.88 -58.26 -4.48
C VAL A 151 -61.09 -57.39 -5.73
N ASP A 152 -62.15 -57.66 -6.49
CA ASP A 152 -62.43 -57.02 -7.79
C ASP A 152 -62.41 -55.49 -7.75
N ASN A 153 -63.02 -54.86 -6.75
CA ASN A 153 -62.99 -53.41 -6.59
C ASN A 153 -61.55 -52.86 -6.48
N ARG A 154 -60.65 -53.59 -5.81
CA ARG A 154 -59.24 -53.20 -5.68
C ARG A 154 -58.47 -53.42 -6.97
N ILE A 155 -58.78 -54.50 -7.71
CA ILE A 155 -58.22 -54.76 -9.05
C ILE A 155 -58.64 -53.62 -10.00
N CYS A 156 -59.94 -53.28 -10.06
CA CYS A 156 -60.46 -52.18 -10.86
C CYS A 156 -59.80 -50.83 -10.51
N VAL A 157 -59.67 -50.51 -9.22
CA VAL A 157 -58.95 -49.30 -8.77
C VAL A 157 -57.49 -49.34 -9.23
N ALA A 158 -56.75 -50.43 -9.02
CA ALA A 158 -55.34 -50.52 -9.36
C ALA A 158 -55.06 -50.39 -10.88
N LEU A 159 -55.91 -50.98 -11.73
CA LEU A 159 -55.75 -50.97 -13.19
C LEU A 159 -56.18 -49.63 -13.85
N SER A 160 -56.90 -48.75 -13.13
CA SER A 160 -57.49 -47.51 -13.67
C SER A 160 -56.69 -46.22 -13.41
N ARG A 161 -55.43 -46.33 -12.97
CA ARG A 161 -54.65 -45.18 -12.44
C ARG A 161 -53.70 -44.50 -13.43
N ALA A 162 -53.27 -45.20 -14.47
CA ALA A 162 -52.29 -44.71 -15.44
C ALA A 162 -52.93 -43.92 -16.59
N GLN A 163 -52.33 -42.79 -16.97
CA GLN A 163 -52.71 -42.06 -18.18
C GLN A 163 -52.01 -42.61 -19.43
N ASN A 164 -50.67 -42.71 -19.41
CA ASN A 164 -49.84 -43.00 -20.58
C ASN A 164 -49.07 -44.33 -20.47
N GLY A 165 -48.60 -44.69 -19.27
CA GLY A 165 -47.73 -45.85 -19.05
C GLY A 165 -48.16 -46.68 -17.86
N PHE A 166 -48.36 -47.99 -18.04
CA PHE A 166 -48.75 -48.90 -16.97
C PHE A 166 -47.95 -50.20 -16.99
N TYR A 167 -47.21 -50.44 -15.90
CA TYR A 167 -46.30 -51.57 -15.79
C TYR A 167 -46.61 -52.34 -14.50
N VAL A 168 -47.06 -53.58 -14.64
CA VAL A 168 -47.52 -54.41 -13.53
C VAL A 168 -46.58 -55.58 -13.34
N ILE A 169 -46.09 -55.79 -12.12
CA ILE A 169 -45.24 -56.94 -11.77
C ILE A 169 -45.94 -57.83 -10.73
N GLY A 170 -45.86 -59.14 -10.92
CA GLY A 170 -46.44 -60.13 -10.02
C GLY A 170 -46.26 -61.56 -10.51
N ASN A 171 -46.69 -62.53 -9.69
CA ASN A 171 -46.80 -63.94 -10.07
C ASN A 171 -48.17 -64.18 -10.73
N PHE A 172 -48.26 -63.95 -12.04
CA PHE A 172 -49.53 -63.95 -12.76
C PHE A 172 -50.15 -65.34 -12.85
N HIS A 173 -49.35 -66.40 -12.86
CA HIS A 173 -49.89 -67.76 -12.80
C HIS A 173 -50.63 -68.02 -11.48
N LEU A 174 -50.05 -67.67 -10.34
CA LEU A 174 -50.72 -67.78 -9.03
C LEU A 174 -52.04 -66.96 -9.02
N LEU A 175 -52.00 -65.75 -9.58
CA LEU A 175 -53.20 -64.91 -9.73
C LEU A 175 -54.26 -65.56 -10.62
N THR A 176 -53.87 -66.17 -11.74
CA THR A 176 -54.80 -66.88 -12.64
C THR A 176 -55.29 -68.22 -12.11
N GLU A 177 -54.57 -68.94 -11.25
CA GLU A 177 -55.10 -70.20 -10.71
C GLU A 177 -56.24 -69.94 -9.70
N GLN A 178 -56.17 -68.81 -8.99
CA GLN A 178 -56.95 -68.55 -7.79
C GLN A 178 -58.03 -67.45 -7.93
N ASN A 179 -58.14 -66.77 -9.08
CA ASN A 179 -59.13 -65.70 -9.29
C ASN A 179 -59.54 -65.53 -10.77
N GLU A 180 -60.86 -65.54 -11.05
CA GLU A 180 -61.43 -65.45 -12.41
C GLU A 180 -61.15 -64.11 -13.10
N THR A 181 -61.24 -63.00 -12.37
CA THR A 181 -60.97 -61.65 -12.86
C THR A 181 -59.55 -61.54 -13.43
N TRP A 182 -58.55 -62.05 -12.67
CA TRP A 182 -57.18 -62.16 -13.14
C TRP A 182 -57.01 -63.16 -14.31
N LYS A 183 -57.78 -64.26 -14.39
CA LYS A 183 -57.79 -65.14 -15.59
C LYS A 183 -58.17 -64.35 -16.84
N ILE A 184 -59.26 -63.57 -16.79
CA ILE A 184 -59.74 -62.75 -17.91
C ILE A 184 -58.68 -61.73 -18.34
N ILE A 185 -58.15 -60.97 -17.38
CA ILE A 185 -57.14 -59.92 -17.65
C ILE A 185 -55.86 -60.54 -18.25
N VAL A 186 -55.32 -61.59 -17.64
CA VAL A 186 -54.07 -62.22 -18.09
C VAL A 186 -54.26 -62.95 -19.42
N HIS A 187 -55.42 -63.56 -19.68
CA HIS A 187 -55.72 -64.14 -20.99
C HIS A 187 -55.68 -63.07 -22.09
N LYS A 188 -56.30 -61.90 -21.84
CA LYS A 188 -56.24 -60.76 -22.75
C LYS A 188 -54.81 -60.23 -22.95
N MET A 189 -54.00 -60.13 -21.90
CA MET A 189 -52.59 -59.72 -22.04
C MET A 189 -51.76 -60.74 -22.84
N LYS A 190 -52.03 -62.05 -22.70
CA LYS A 190 -51.41 -63.11 -23.50
C LYS A 190 -51.77 -63.00 -24.98
N GLN A 191 -53.06 -62.80 -25.31
CA GLN A 191 -53.52 -62.59 -26.69
C GLN A 191 -52.81 -61.38 -27.33
N LEU A 192 -52.68 -60.28 -26.60
CA LEU A 192 -52.04 -59.03 -27.05
C LEU A 192 -50.50 -59.07 -27.01
N LYS A 193 -49.89 -60.16 -26.51
CA LYS A 193 -48.44 -60.31 -26.28
C LYS A 193 -47.83 -59.23 -25.35
N LEU A 194 -48.64 -58.68 -24.44
CA LEU A 194 -48.26 -57.64 -23.47
C LEU A 194 -47.91 -58.22 -22.08
N ILE A 195 -47.48 -59.49 -22.03
CA ILE A 195 -47.02 -60.18 -20.82
C ILE A 195 -45.82 -61.06 -21.12
N GLY A 196 -44.83 -61.07 -20.22
CA GLY A 196 -43.62 -61.87 -20.34
C GLY A 196 -42.79 -61.86 -19.06
N SER A 197 -41.69 -62.62 -19.03
CA SER A 197 -40.79 -62.72 -17.86
C SER A 197 -39.91 -61.49 -17.63
N GLY A 198 -39.99 -60.47 -18.49
CA GLY A 198 -39.21 -59.24 -18.40
C GLY A 198 -39.74 -58.16 -19.33
N LEU A 199 -39.46 -56.90 -19.01
CA LEU A 199 -39.94 -55.74 -19.74
C LEU A 199 -39.10 -55.50 -21.02
N PRO A 200 -39.70 -55.45 -22.22
CA PRO A 200 -39.00 -55.05 -23.44
C PRO A 200 -38.72 -53.54 -23.47
N ILE A 201 -37.43 -53.17 -23.52
CA ILE A 201 -36.96 -51.78 -23.61
C ILE A 201 -36.00 -51.58 -24.79
N HIS A 202 -36.14 -50.44 -25.47
CA HIS A 202 -35.33 -50.04 -26.63
C HIS A 202 -34.53 -48.77 -26.32
N CYS A 203 -33.59 -48.41 -27.19
CA CYS A 203 -32.90 -47.13 -27.09
C CYS A 203 -33.65 -46.07 -27.93
N PRO A 204 -34.06 -44.92 -27.35
CA PRO A 204 -34.77 -43.88 -28.10
C PRO A 204 -34.00 -43.33 -29.32
N ASN A 205 -32.67 -43.42 -29.28
CA ASN A 205 -31.78 -42.96 -30.35
C ASN A 205 -31.36 -44.08 -31.32
N HIS A 206 -31.63 -45.35 -30.99
CA HIS A 206 -31.17 -46.54 -31.73
C HIS A 206 -32.21 -47.66 -31.59
N PHE A 207 -33.29 -47.57 -32.38
CA PHE A 207 -34.47 -48.43 -32.23
C PHE A 207 -34.17 -49.93 -32.37
N ASP A 208 -33.23 -50.30 -33.23
CA ASP A 208 -32.80 -51.71 -33.44
C ASP A 208 -32.16 -52.34 -32.19
N ASN A 209 -31.72 -51.52 -31.24
CA ASN A 209 -31.10 -51.98 -30.00
C ASN A 209 -32.17 -52.19 -28.92
N GLN A 210 -32.93 -53.28 -29.02
CA GLN A 210 -33.91 -53.74 -28.02
C GLN A 210 -33.30 -54.79 -27.06
N ILE A 211 -33.67 -54.75 -25.79
CA ILE A 211 -33.39 -55.80 -24.79
C ILE A 211 -34.64 -56.13 -23.99
N ILE A 212 -34.71 -57.34 -23.42
CA ILE A 212 -35.74 -57.74 -22.47
C ILE A 212 -35.10 -57.73 -21.08
N CYS A 213 -35.60 -56.90 -20.17
CA CYS A 213 -35.11 -56.81 -18.80
C CYS A 213 -35.82 -57.83 -17.92
N ILE A 214 -35.24 -59.02 -17.79
CA ILE A 214 -35.79 -60.11 -16.97
C ILE A 214 -35.48 -59.84 -15.51
N HIS A 215 -34.26 -59.40 -15.19
CA HIS A 215 -33.80 -59.12 -13.83
C HIS A 215 -33.60 -57.62 -13.61
N PRO A 216 -33.68 -57.12 -12.35
CA PRO A 216 -33.47 -55.70 -12.05
C PRO A 216 -32.10 -55.16 -12.50
N ASN A 217 -31.08 -56.01 -12.55
CA ASN A 217 -29.74 -55.62 -13.02
C ASN A 217 -29.65 -55.43 -14.54
N ASP A 218 -30.63 -55.87 -15.33
CA ASP A 218 -30.63 -55.66 -16.79
C ASP A 218 -30.77 -54.18 -17.17
N PHE A 219 -31.42 -53.37 -16.33
CA PHE A 219 -31.50 -51.92 -16.52
C PHE A 219 -30.11 -51.24 -16.48
N ASN A 220 -29.10 -51.86 -15.84
CA ASN A 220 -27.71 -51.37 -15.87
C ASN A 220 -27.07 -51.44 -17.26
N LYS A 221 -27.62 -52.24 -18.20
CA LYS A 221 -27.24 -52.23 -19.62
C LYS A 221 -27.67 -50.92 -20.33
N ARG A 222 -28.43 -50.05 -19.64
CA ARG A 222 -28.87 -48.71 -20.08
C ARG A 222 -28.42 -47.62 -19.09
N PRO A 223 -27.11 -47.45 -18.82
CA PRO A 223 -26.63 -46.68 -17.68
C PRO A 223 -27.07 -45.20 -17.70
N LEU A 224 -27.09 -44.58 -18.88
CA LEU A 224 -27.56 -43.20 -19.13
C LEU A 224 -28.89 -43.16 -19.89
N GLY A 225 -29.70 -44.22 -19.81
CA GLY A 225 -30.96 -44.39 -20.54
C GLY A 225 -30.80 -44.87 -21.99
N GLY A 226 -29.64 -44.68 -22.64
CA GLY A 226 -29.36 -45.18 -23.99
C GLY A 226 -28.61 -46.52 -24.06
N CYS A 227 -28.21 -46.94 -25.26
CA CYS A 227 -27.69 -48.28 -25.56
C CYS A 227 -26.21 -48.55 -25.27
N GLY A 228 -25.48 -47.61 -24.65
CA GLY A 228 -24.04 -47.78 -24.38
C GLY A 228 -23.09 -47.59 -25.58
N LEU A 229 -23.61 -47.50 -26.82
CA LEU A 229 -22.83 -47.00 -27.96
C LEU A 229 -22.30 -45.58 -27.70
N LYS A 230 -21.27 -45.12 -28.40
CA LYS A 230 -20.78 -43.73 -28.27
C LYS A 230 -21.86 -42.75 -28.74
N CYS A 231 -21.96 -41.59 -28.08
CA CYS A 231 -22.82 -40.53 -28.60
C CYS A 231 -22.16 -39.83 -29.79
N GLU A 232 -22.87 -39.70 -30.91
CA GLU A 232 -22.35 -39.07 -32.14
C GLU A 232 -22.66 -37.57 -32.25
N VAL A 233 -23.56 -37.07 -31.41
CA VAL A 233 -23.96 -35.65 -31.39
C VAL A 233 -22.77 -34.76 -31.05
N ARG A 234 -22.62 -33.67 -31.81
CA ARG A 234 -21.68 -32.60 -31.50
C ARG A 234 -22.32 -31.60 -30.54
N LEU A 235 -21.60 -31.29 -29.46
CA LEU A 235 -21.95 -30.22 -28.52
C LEU A 235 -21.89 -28.85 -29.23
N PRO A 236 -22.52 -27.78 -28.68
CA PRO A 236 -22.50 -26.44 -29.29
C PRO A 236 -21.09 -25.89 -29.60
N CYS A 237 -20.06 -26.38 -28.91
CA CYS A 237 -18.65 -26.07 -29.16
C CYS A 237 -17.99 -26.82 -30.35
N GLY A 238 -18.74 -27.64 -31.09
CA GLY A 238 -18.25 -28.44 -32.23
C GLY A 238 -17.62 -29.79 -31.87
N HIS A 239 -17.28 -30.02 -30.60
CA HIS A 239 -16.75 -31.30 -30.12
C HIS A 239 -17.84 -32.39 -30.02
N GLN A 240 -17.51 -33.62 -30.43
CA GLN A 240 -18.33 -34.80 -30.14
C GLN A 240 -18.53 -34.98 -28.62
N CYS A 241 -19.78 -35.29 -28.23
CA CYS A 241 -20.18 -35.60 -26.86
C CYS A 241 -19.27 -36.68 -26.23
N PRO A 242 -18.80 -36.49 -24.98
CA PRO A 242 -17.92 -37.45 -24.31
C PRO A 242 -18.65 -38.67 -23.72
N LEU A 243 -19.99 -38.66 -23.70
CA LEU A 243 -20.79 -39.71 -23.07
C LEU A 243 -21.15 -40.83 -24.06
N THR A 244 -21.48 -42.01 -23.52
CA THR A 244 -22.26 -43.02 -24.26
C THR A 244 -23.68 -42.53 -24.48
N CYS A 245 -24.36 -43.04 -25.50
CA CYS A 245 -25.75 -42.77 -25.87
C CYS A 245 -26.66 -42.58 -24.64
N HIS A 246 -27.34 -41.44 -24.60
CA HIS A 246 -28.18 -40.96 -23.49
C HIS A 246 -29.38 -40.17 -24.04
N ASN A 247 -30.42 -39.98 -23.21
CA ASN A 247 -31.55 -39.11 -23.57
C ASN A 247 -31.43 -37.67 -23.03
N THR A 248 -30.43 -37.38 -22.19
CA THR A 248 -30.23 -36.05 -21.57
C THR A 248 -29.86 -34.99 -22.61
N SER A 249 -30.31 -33.74 -22.40
CA SER A 249 -29.99 -32.62 -23.29
C SER A 249 -28.50 -32.31 -23.36
N HIS A 250 -27.98 -32.22 -24.59
CA HIS A 250 -26.57 -31.93 -24.87
C HIS A 250 -26.12 -30.52 -24.43
N ASN A 251 -27.05 -29.58 -24.21
CA ASN A 251 -26.73 -28.24 -23.71
C ASN A 251 -26.26 -28.24 -22.25
N LEU A 252 -26.55 -29.30 -21.49
CA LEU A 252 -26.12 -29.48 -20.10
C LEU A 252 -24.75 -30.19 -19.98
N ILE A 253 -24.17 -30.63 -21.10
CA ILE A 253 -22.96 -31.47 -21.10
C ILE A 253 -21.70 -30.60 -21.22
N VAL A 254 -20.93 -30.59 -20.14
CA VAL A 254 -19.70 -29.80 -20.01
C VAL A 254 -18.56 -30.42 -20.84
N CYS A 255 -18.11 -29.73 -21.89
CA CYS A 255 -17.01 -30.20 -22.72
C CYS A 255 -15.64 -30.00 -22.06
N GLN A 256 -14.99 -31.08 -21.65
CA GLN A 256 -13.66 -31.05 -21.01
C GLN A 256 -12.46 -31.09 -21.98
N LYS A 257 -12.69 -31.20 -23.29
CA LYS A 257 -11.62 -31.19 -24.31
C LYS A 257 -10.94 -29.81 -24.38
N ALA A 258 -9.71 -29.77 -24.90
CA ALA A 258 -9.01 -28.52 -25.19
C ALA A 258 -9.81 -27.68 -26.21
N CYS A 259 -9.76 -26.35 -26.10
CA CYS A 259 -10.42 -25.50 -27.08
C CYS A 259 -9.72 -25.60 -28.45
N LEU A 260 -10.48 -25.81 -29.52
CA LEU A 260 -9.97 -25.83 -30.90
C LEU A 260 -10.13 -24.47 -31.60
N LYS A 261 -10.71 -23.46 -30.93
CA LYS A 261 -10.81 -22.10 -31.48
C LYS A 261 -9.42 -21.47 -31.54
N LYS A 262 -9.04 -20.98 -32.72
CA LYS A 262 -8.03 -19.94 -32.87
C LYS A 262 -8.62 -18.61 -32.43
N TYR A 263 -7.76 -17.65 -32.09
CA TYR A 263 -8.20 -16.27 -31.86
C TYR A 263 -8.45 -15.56 -33.18
N ASP A 264 -9.57 -14.86 -33.32
CA ASP A 264 -9.92 -14.19 -34.58
C ASP A 264 -8.85 -13.16 -35.01
N ASP A 265 -8.13 -12.58 -34.04
CA ASP A 265 -7.05 -11.65 -34.29
C ASP A 265 -5.67 -12.30 -34.56
N CYS A 266 -5.39 -13.54 -34.11
CA CYS A 266 -4.07 -14.18 -34.26
C CYS A 266 -4.16 -15.70 -34.39
N GLU A 267 -3.21 -16.29 -35.13
CA GLU A 267 -3.22 -17.72 -35.44
C GLU A 267 -3.00 -18.67 -34.25
N HIS A 268 -2.71 -18.13 -33.06
CA HIS A 268 -2.60 -18.90 -31.82
C HIS A 268 -3.91 -19.63 -31.46
N GLN A 269 -3.77 -20.84 -30.95
CA GLN A 269 -4.89 -21.67 -30.47
C GLN A 269 -5.17 -21.41 -28.99
N CYS A 270 -6.45 -21.37 -28.60
CA CYS A 270 -6.84 -21.22 -27.20
C CYS A 270 -6.44 -22.45 -26.35
N GLN A 271 -5.54 -22.25 -25.38
CA GLN A 271 -5.03 -23.31 -24.49
C GLN A 271 -5.99 -23.71 -23.34
N LYS A 272 -7.18 -23.09 -23.22
CA LYS A 272 -8.13 -23.37 -22.13
C LYS A 272 -9.05 -24.56 -22.47
N LYS A 273 -9.66 -25.16 -21.43
CA LYS A 273 -10.71 -26.18 -21.61
C LYS A 273 -11.93 -25.55 -22.27
N CYS A 274 -12.58 -26.30 -23.15
CA CYS A 274 -13.64 -25.78 -24.00
C CYS A 274 -14.86 -25.23 -23.23
N HIS A 275 -15.11 -25.71 -22.00
CA HIS A 275 -16.18 -25.22 -21.13
C HIS A 275 -15.85 -23.94 -20.33
N SER A 276 -14.62 -23.40 -20.38
CA SER A 276 -14.23 -22.35 -19.42
C SER A 276 -14.96 -21.03 -19.64
N THR A 277 -15.31 -20.70 -20.88
CA THR A 277 -15.97 -19.43 -21.25
C THR A 277 -16.66 -19.56 -22.61
N THR A 278 -17.80 -18.90 -22.80
CA THR A 278 -18.51 -18.80 -24.10
C THR A 278 -17.68 -18.10 -25.19
N ILE A 279 -16.79 -17.19 -24.76
CA ILE A 279 -15.86 -16.39 -25.56
C ILE A 279 -14.44 -16.68 -25.06
N CYS A 280 -13.45 -16.86 -25.94
CA CYS A 280 -12.07 -17.08 -25.50
C CYS A 280 -11.46 -15.77 -24.98
N LEU A 281 -10.88 -15.78 -23.77
CA LEU A 281 -10.14 -14.63 -23.21
C LEU A 281 -8.93 -14.27 -24.10
N PRO A 282 -8.54 -12.98 -24.24
CA PRO A 282 -7.48 -12.52 -25.14
C PRO A 282 -6.19 -13.36 -25.12
N CYS A 283 -5.46 -13.37 -26.24
CA CYS A 283 -4.27 -14.21 -26.36
C CYS A 283 -3.12 -13.73 -25.45
N HIS A 284 -2.72 -14.58 -24.51
CA HIS A 284 -1.63 -14.36 -23.56
C HIS A 284 -0.27 -14.95 -23.98
N GLU A 285 -0.15 -15.45 -25.21
CA GLU A 285 1.14 -15.95 -25.72
C GLU A 285 2.19 -14.84 -25.80
N THR A 286 3.46 -15.19 -25.56
CA THR A 286 4.58 -14.25 -25.70
C THR A 286 5.07 -14.25 -27.15
N ILE A 287 5.01 -13.08 -27.79
CA ILE A 287 5.47 -12.85 -29.16
C ILE A 287 6.70 -11.97 -29.18
N ARG A 288 7.57 -12.17 -30.17
CA ARG A 288 8.66 -11.25 -30.50
C ARG A 288 8.21 -10.25 -31.53
N LEU A 289 8.26 -8.97 -31.20
CA LEU A 289 7.90 -7.88 -32.09
C LEU A 289 9.09 -6.93 -32.26
N LYS A 290 9.39 -6.56 -33.52
CA LYS A 290 10.28 -5.43 -33.82
C LYS A 290 9.50 -4.15 -33.55
N MET A 291 9.94 -3.36 -32.58
CA MET A 291 9.25 -2.15 -32.14
C MET A 291 9.32 -1.05 -33.22
N PRO A 292 8.21 -0.50 -33.70
CA PRO A 292 8.21 0.40 -34.86
C PRO A 292 8.97 1.71 -34.62
N ASN A 293 9.00 2.18 -33.36
CA ASN A 293 9.54 3.51 -33.01
C ASN A 293 11.00 3.48 -32.51
N CYS A 294 11.70 2.35 -32.57
CA CYS A 294 13.09 2.22 -32.13
C CYS A 294 13.83 0.96 -32.62
N GLU A 295 13.21 0.14 -33.48
CA GLU A 295 13.77 -1.08 -34.10
C GLU A 295 14.22 -2.23 -33.18
N HIS A 296 14.32 -2.00 -31.86
CA HIS A 296 14.55 -3.03 -30.86
C HIS A 296 13.51 -4.16 -30.94
N ILE A 297 13.95 -5.39 -30.67
CA ILE A 297 13.06 -6.56 -30.53
C ILE A 297 12.66 -6.68 -29.07
N SER A 298 11.35 -6.69 -28.80
CA SER A 298 10.80 -6.91 -27.46
C SER A 298 9.93 -8.16 -27.43
N ASP A 299 10.06 -8.94 -26.36
CA ASP A 299 9.06 -9.95 -25.99
C ASP A 299 7.83 -9.21 -25.43
N LEU A 300 6.63 -9.53 -25.93
CA LEU A 300 5.36 -8.87 -25.61
C LEU A 300 4.23 -9.89 -25.51
N VAL A 301 3.16 -9.57 -24.78
CA VAL A 301 1.96 -10.42 -24.75
C VAL A 301 1.10 -10.17 -25.99
N CYS A 302 0.69 -11.23 -26.69
CA CYS A 302 0.13 -11.18 -28.06
C CYS A 302 -1.07 -10.24 -28.24
N PHE A 303 -1.94 -10.10 -27.23
CA PHE A 303 -3.08 -9.17 -27.32
C PHE A 303 -2.65 -7.70 -27.41
N MET A 304 -1.48 -7.33 -26.86
CA MET A 304 -1.02 -5.94 -26.81
C MET A 304 -0.56 -5.37 -28.16
N ARG A 305 -0.29 -6.21 -29.18
CA ARG A 305 0.23 -5.75 -30.49
C ARG A 305 -0.72 -4.82 -31.26
N LYS A 306 -2.02 -4.81 -30.93
CA LYS A 306 -3.03 -3.90 -31.50
C LYS A 306 -3.15 -2.58 -30.72
N ASN A 307 -2.44 -2.43 -29.60
CA ASN A 307 -2.47 -1.21 -28.82
C ASN A 307 -1.56 -0.17 -29.49
N ASN A 308 -2.07 1.03 -29.80
CA ASN A 308 -1.30 2.06 -30.49
C ASN A 308 -0.18 2.69 -29.62
N GLN A 309 -0.09 2.29 -28.35
CA GLN A 309 0.90 2.75 -27.37
C GLN A 309 1.89 1.62 -27.00
N LEU A 310 2.57 1.06 -28.00
CA LEU A 310 3.60 0.04 -27.80
C LEU A 310 4.91 0.66 -27.27
N GLU A 311 5.12 0.57 -25.96
CA GLU A 311 6.36 0.99 -25.29
C GLU A 311 7.47 -0.06 -25.40
N CYS A 312 8.71 0.40 -25.63
CA CYS A 312 9.86 -0.48 -25.72
C CYS A 312 10.55 -0.63 -24.36
N GLY A 313 10.43 -1.82 -23.76
CA GLY A 313 11.06 -2.16 -22.48
C GLY A 313 12.54 -2.51 -22.55
N VAL A 314 13.16 -2.54 -23.74
CA VAL A 314 14.60 -2.87 -23.89
C VAL A 314 15.45 -1.82 -23.17
N LEU A 315 16.38 -2.31 -22.35
CA LEU A 315 17.36 -1.47 -21.65
C LEU A 315 18.46 -1.01 -22.61
N VAL A 316 18.79 0.27 -22.53
CA VAL A 316 19.81 0.94 -23.35
C VAL A 316 20.69 1.83 -22.46
N PRO A 317 21.96 2.03 -22.82
CA PRO A 317 22.84 2.92 -22.09
C PRO A 317 22.39 4.39 -22.24
N TYR A 318 22.42 5.12 -21.14
CA TYR A 318 22.16 6.56 -21.07
C TYR A 318 23.22 7.23 -20.21
N THR A 319 23.77 8.34 -20.71
CA THR A 319 24.70 9.21 -19.96
C THR A 319 23.96 10.47 -19.56
N CYS A 320 23.96 10.81 -18.27
CA CYS A 320 23.34 12.03 -17.76
C CYS A 320 24.28 13.25 -17.89
N CYS A 321 23.82 14.48 -17.60
CA CYS A 321 24.66 15.68 -17.77
C CYS A 321 25.88 15.70 -16.83
N LEU A 322 25.81 14.99 -15.70
CA LEU A 322 26.90 14.75 -14.76
C LEU A 322 27.92 13.68 -15.23
N GLY A 323 27.76 13.11 -16.43
CA GLY A 323 28.65 12.08 -16.98
C GLY A 323 28.40 10.63 -16.50
N HIS A 324 27.47 10.41 -15.56
CA HIS A 324 27.15 9.05 -15.08
C HIS A 324 26.47 8.21 -16.17
N GLN A 325 26.96 6.99 -16.37
CA GLN A 325 26.35 6.00 -17.28
C GLN A 325 25.41 5.06 -16.51
N VAL A 326 24.16 4.96 -16.97
CA VAL A 326 23.12 4.09 -16.40
C VAL A 326 22.37 3.33 -17.51
N GLN A 327 21.65 2.26 -17.14
CA GLN A 327 20.77 1.52 -18.04
C GLN A 327 19.32 1.96 -17.82
N VAL A 328 18.65 2.38 -18.89
CA VAL A 328 17.27 2.93 -18.86
C VAL A 328 16.42 2.27 -19.94
N ARG A 329 15.08 2.28 -19.82
CA ARG A 329 14.24 1.71 -20.87
C ARG A 329 14.23 2.62 -22.10
N CYS A 330 14.22 2.03 -23.28
CA CYS A 330 14.17 2.76 -24.55
C CYS A 330 12.91 3.63 -24.69
N CYS A 331 11.77 3.26 -24.09
CA CYS A 331 10.60 4.13 -24.04
C CYS A 331 10.85 5.42 -23.23
N ASP A 332 11.54 5.34 -22.10
CA ASP A 332 11.75 6.46 -21.17
C ASP A 332 12.61 7.57 -21.79
N LEU A 333 13.62 7.22 -22.60
CA LEU A 333 14.48 8.18 -23.34
C LEU A 333 13.73 9.08 -24.32
N ARG A 334 12.53 8.66 -24.77
CA ARG A 334 11.71 9.41 -25.71
C ARG A 334 10.85 10.46 -24.99
N ASN A 335 10.60 10.32 -23.69
CA ASN A 335 9.98 11.38 -22.90
C ASN A 335 11.05 12.40 -22.49
N LYS A 336 10.98 13.62 -23.03
CA LYS A 336 11.92 14.71 -22.71
C LYS A 336 11.85 15.11 -21.23
N GLU A 337 10.66 15.11 -20.64
CA GLU A 337 10.42 15.52 -19.24
C GLU A 337 11.07 14.56 -18.23
N LEU A 338 11.23 13.29 -18.60
CA LEU A 338 11.81 12.28 -17.72
C LEU A 338 13.34 12.23 -17.76
N ARG A 339 14.00 12.79 -18.78
CA ARG A 339 15.46 12.65 -19.00
C ARG A 339 16.28 13.01 -17.76
N ASP A 340 15.98 14.14 -17.15
CA ASP A 340 16.67 14.63 -15.96
C ASP A 340 16.47 13.70 -14.74
N ARG A 341 15.35 12.97 -14.71
CA ARG A 341 14.95 12.03 -13.67
C ARG A 341 15.39 10.57 -13.94
N LEU A 342 16.05 10.25 -15.07
CA LEU A 342 16.45 8.86 -15.41
C LEU A 342 17.69 8.36 -14.65
N CYS A 343 18.60 9.24 -14.24
CA CYS A 343 19.86 8.82 -13.62
C CYS A 343 19.68 8.50 -12.13
N THR A 344 19.85 7.23 -11.75
CA THR A 344 19.70 6.77 -10.36
C THR A 344 21.00 6.72 -9.56
N HIS A 345 22.12 7.18 -10.14
CA HIS A 345 23.42 7.23 -9.46
C HIS A 345 23.33 8.08 -8.17
N PRO A 346 24.02 7.71 -7.07
CA PRO A 346 24.12 8.55 -5.87
C PRO A 346 24.61 9.96 -6.18
N CYS A 347 24.19 10.93 -5.35
CA CYS A 347 24.62 12.32 -5.46
C CYS A 347 25.89 12.54 -4.64
N ASP A 348 26.99 12.90 -5.30
CA ASP A 348 28.29 13.15 -4.65
C ASP A 348 28.43 14.57 -4.03
N PHE A 349 27.39 15.40 -4.13
CA PHE A 349 27.41 16.76 -3.59
C PHE A 349 27.50 16.77 -2.05
N THR A 350 28.29 17.68 -1.50
CA THR A 350 28.38 17.94 -0.05
C THR A 350 27.59 19.20 0.28
N LEU A 351 26.53 19.03 1.07
CA LEU A 351 25.59 20.08 1.46
C LEU A 351 26.25 21.13 2.36
N GLU A 352 25.67 22.34 2.46
CA GLU A 352 26.14 23.42 3.35
C GLU A 352 26.31 23.01 4.82
N CYS A 353 25.59 21.99 5.29
CA CYS A 353 25.74 21.43 6.64
C CYS A 353 27.00 20.55 6.83
N GLY A 354 27.80 20.33 5.77
CA GLY A 354 28.99 19.47 5.77
C GLY A 354 28.71 17.99 5.51
N HIS A 355 27.44 17.59 5.43
CA HIS A 355 27.04 16.22 5.11
C HIS A 355 26.99 15.95 3.61
N ARG A 356 27.31 14.72 3.20
CA ARG A 356 27.05 14.28 1.83
C ARG A 356 25.54 14.19 1.60
N CYS A 357 25.10 14.59 0.41
CA CYS A 357 23.71 14.43 0.02
C CYS A 357 23.34 12.94 0.04
N THR A 358 22.24 12.57 0.72
CA THR A 358 21.66 11.21 0.64
C THR A 358 20.96 10.96 -0.70
N GLY A 359 21.14 11.88 -1.65
CA GLY A 359 20.54 11.99 -2.96
C GLY A 359 20.89 10.90 -3.95
N THR A 360 20.12 10.89 -5.02
CA THR A 360 20.48 10.35 -6.33
C THR A 360 20.28 11.45 -7.36
N CYS A 361 20.97 11.39 -8.50
CA CYS A 361 20.89 12.41 -9.54
C CYS A 361 19.43 12.71 -9.93
N SER A 362 18.58 11.70 -10.08
CA SER A 362 17.15 11.83 -10.36
C SER A 362 16.39 12.66 -9.33
N THR A 363 16.60 12.39 -8.04
CA THR A 363 15.96 13.10 -6.92
C THR A 363 16.57 14.46 -6.62
N CYS A 364 17.77 14.74 -7.14
CA CYS A 364 18.45 16.02 -6.99
C CYS A 364 18.41 16.86 -8.27
N LEU A 365 17.59 16.46 -9.25
CA LEU A 365 17.50 17.04 -10.59
C LEU A 365 18.86 17.25 -11.27
N GLN A 366 19.78 16.31 -11.07
CA GLN A 366 21.18 16.36 -11.53
C GLN A 366 21.93 17.57 -10.93
N SER A 367 21.97 17.61 -9.59
CA SER A 367 22.62 18.65 -8.76
C SER A 367 21.94 20.03 -8.75
N ARG A 368 20.74 20.18 -9.32
CA ARG A 368 20.00 21.45 -9.39
C ARG A 368 19.07 21.75 -8.21
N PHE A 369 18.63 20.72 -7.47
CA PHE A 369 17.79 20.90 -6.27
C PHE A 369 17.97 19.72 -5.31
N HIS A 370 18.77 19.90 -4.26
CA HIS A 370 19.09 18.83 -3.33
C HIS A 370 17.96 18.53 -2.34
N ARG A 371 17.92 17.29 -1.88
CA ARG A 371 17.06 16.89 -0.76
C ARG A 371 17.53 17.57 0.53
N PRO A 372 16.67 17.80 1.52
CA PRO A 372 17.12 18.13 2.87
C PRO A 372 18.06 17.06 3.43
N CYS A 373 18.96 17.45 4.33
CA CYS A 373 19.87 16.51 4.96
C CYS A 373 19.13 15.56 5.93
N ASP A 374 18.95 14.31 5.53
CA ASP A 374 18.35 13.24 6.37
C ASP A 374 19.32 12.64 7.41
N GLN A 375 20.56 13.12 7.50
CA GLN A 375 21.54 12.58 8.45
C GLN A 375 21.09 12.82 9.90
N GLN A 376 21.15 11.77 10.72
CA GLN A 376 20.85 11.86 12.15
C GLN A 376 22.01 12.48 12.92
N GLU A 377 21.70 13.49 13.72
CA GLU A 377 22.65 14.19 14.59
C GLU A 377 22.16 14.20 16.04
N LEU A 378 23.10 14.24 16.98
CA LEU A 378 22.79 14.46 18.39
C LEU A 378 22.85 15.97 18.70
N ILE A 379 21.73 16.65 18.55
CA ILE A 379 21.64 18.07 18.91
C ILE A 379 21.67 18.18 20.43
N VAL A 380 22.63 18.95 20.95
CA VAL A 380 22.74 19.29 22.37
C VAL A 380 22.25 20.73 22.54
N TYR A 381 21.10 20.90 23.18
CA TYR A 381 20.55 22.21 23.50
C TYR A 381 21.44 22.96 24.52
N THR A 382 21.36 24.29 24.53
CA THR A 382 22.07 25.17 25.48
C THR A 382 21.64 25.03 26.95
N CYS A 383 20.74 24.09 27.26
CA CYS A 383 20.43 23.66 28.64
C CYS A 383 21.10 22.34 29.04
N GLY A 384 21.83 21.69 28.12
CA GLY A 384 22.52 20.42 28.32
C GLY A 384 21.76 19.18 27.91
N HIS A 385 20.46 19.26 27.68
CA HIS A 385 19.69 18.14 27.14
C HIS A 385 20.10 17.87 25.68
N SER A 386 20.14 16.59 25.32
CA SER A 386 20.48 16.13 23.98
C SER A 386 19.33 15.33 23.36
N ARG A 387 19.04 15.58 22.09
CA ARG A 387 18.01 14.86 21.31
C ARG A 387 18.64 14.36 20.01
N GLN A 388 18.36 13.11 19.63
CA GLN A 388 18.60 12.67 18.26
C GLN A 388 17.54 13.27 17.34
N GLN A 389 18.00 13.91 16.28
CA GLN A 389 17.18 14.68 15.35
C GLN A 389 17.80 14.60 13.95
N ARG A 390 17.03 14.80 12.88
CA ARG A 390 17.60 14.92 11.54
C ARG A 390 18.17 16.33 11.34
N CYS A 391 19.26 16.44 10.61
CA CYS A 391 19.97 17.70 10.35
C CYS A 391 19.07 18.79 9.74
N HIS A 392 18.07 18.43 8.92
CA HIS A 392 17.11 19.37 8.34
C HIS A 392 15.91 19.74 9.22
N GLU A 393 15.64 19.00 10.29
CA GLU A 393 14.52 19.30 11.19
C GLU A 393 14.91 20.54 12.01
N LEU A 394 14.07 21.58 12.03
CA LEU A 394 14.23 22.68 12.98
C LEU A 394 13.98 22.15 14.40
N GLY A 395 14.96 22.30 15.29
CA GLY A 395 14.84 21.84 16.67
C GLY A 395 13.80 22.66 17.44
N PRO A 396 12.71 22.07 17.95
CA PRO A 396 11.87 22.77 18.91
C PRO A 396 12.69 23.07 20.17
N ARG A 397 12.31 24.14 20.89
CA ARG A 397 12.88 24.47 22.20
C ARG A 397 12.85 23.23 23.09
N CYS A 398 13.88 23.04 23.91
CA CYS A 398 13.91 21.99 24.92
C CYS A 398 12.59 21.93 25.74
N GLU A 399 11.82 20.86 25.53
CA GLU A 399 10.50 20.62 26.15
C GLU A 399 10.60 19.88 27.50
N GLN A 400 11.81 19.49 27.90
CA GLN A 400 12.09 18.73 29.11
C GLN A 400 11.96 19.60 30.38
N ILE A 401 11.21 19.14 31.37
CA ILE A 401 11.06 19.84 32.65
C ILE A 401 12.35 19.68 33.48
N TYR A 402 13.21 20.69 33.47
CA TYR A 402 14.47 20.69 34.23
C TYR A 402 14.21 20.84 35.74
N THR A 403 14.60 19.85 36.55
CA THR A 403 14.23 19.80 37.99
C THR A 403 15.29 20.30 38.98
N LYS A 404 16.60 20.29 38.65
CA LYS A 404 17.66 20.93 39.47
C LYS A 404 18.77 21.57 38.62
N GLN A 405 18.72 22.90 38.48
CA GLN A 405 19.79 23.72 37.86
C GLN A 405 20.88 24.15 38.86
N CYS A 406 20.73 23.88 40.16
CA CYS A 406 21.78 24.11 41.17
C CYS A 406 21.60 23.26 42.42
N ASP A 407 22.63 23.23 43.27
CA ASP A 407 22.70 22.53 44.56
C ASP A 407 21.62 22.94 45.59
N HIS A 408 20.85 24.00 45.35
CA HIS A 408 19.71 24.36 46.20
C HIS A 408 18.53 23.42 45.97
N ASP A 409 18.11 22.70 47.01
CA ASP A 409 17.11 21.64 46.89
C ASP A 409 15.70 22.10 46.49
N ASP A 410 15.32 23.34 46.81
CA ASP A 410 14.01 23.91 46.49
C ASP A 410 14.11 25.26 45.76
N VAL A 411 13.69 25.27 44.48
CA VAL A 411 13.32 26.50 43.76
C VAL A 411 11.82 26.41 43.46
N PRO A 412 10.98 27.33 43.97
CA PRO A 412 9.53 27.24 43.78
C PRO A 412 9.12 27.30 42.30
N ARG A 413 8.17 26.44 41.91
CA ARG A 413 7.48 26.55 40.61
C ARG A 413 6.59 27.79 40.61
N MET A 414 6.76 28.69 39.63
CA MET A 414 5.74 29.71 39.36
C MET A 414 4.56 29.09 38.58
N PRO A 415 3.30 29.33 38.98
CA PRO A 415 2.14 28.94 38.17
C PRO A 415 2.13 29.70 36.83
N GLY A 416 1.78 29.02 35.74
CA GLY A 416 1.44 29.67 34.46
C GLY A 416 2.60 29.91 33.46
N GLN A 417 3.85 29.59 33.78
CA GLN A 417 4.92 29.54 32.77
C GLN A 417 5.22 28.09 32.37
N ILE A 418 5.11 27.78 31.08
CA ILE A 418 5.52 26.50 30.52
C ILE A 418 7.04 26.36 30.75
N ASN A 419 7.46 25.24 31.36
CA ASN A 419 8.84 24.98 31.74
C ASN A 419 9.78 24.92 30.52
N GLN A 420 10.32 26.06 30.12
CA GLN A 420 11.41 26.13 29.14
C GLN A 420 12.74 26.07 29.89
N CYS A 421 13.67 25.24 29.43
CA CYS A 421 14.94 24.88 30.08
C CYS A 421 15.96 26.03 30.30
N PHE A 422 15.54 27.30 30.17
CA PHE A 422 16.39 28.46 29.86
C PHE A 422 16.46 29.55 30.94
N VAL A 423 15.57 29.56 31.94
CA VAL A 423 15.45 30.71 32.87
C VAL A 423 15.86 30.36 34.30
N TYR A 424 17.18 30.27 34.53
CA TYR A 424 17.74 30.03 35.87
C TYR A 424 17.69 31.29 36.76
N GLN A 425 16.68 31.41 37.62
CA GLN A 425 16.48 32.60 38.49
C GLN A 425 16.86 32.40 39.97
N CYS A 426 17.84 31.55 40.29
CA CYS A 426 18.17 31.29 41.69
C CYS A 426 18.82 32.51 42.39
N ASN A 427 18.01 33.21 43.19
CA ASN A 427 18.40 34.37 43.99
C ASN A 427 18.99 34.00 45.37
N ARG A 428 19.15 32.72 45.72
CA ARG A 428 19.87 32.28 46.94
C ARG A 428 21.38 32.58 46.79
N TYR A 429 22.12 32.66 47.90
CA TYR A 429 23.59 32.80 47.84
C TYR A 429 24.24 31.52 47.30
N CYS A 430 25.35 31.63 46.57
CA CYS A 430 26.03 30.45 46.04
C CYS A 430 26.57 29.57 47.18
N GLN A 431 26.16 28.30 47.20
CA GLN A 431 26.58 27.34 48.24
C GLN A 431 28.04 26.88 48.14
N TYR A 432 28.80 27.30 47.12
CA TYR A 432 30.20 26.89 47.02
C TYR A 432 31.01 27.42 48.20
N LYS A 433 31.49 26.46 48.99
CA LYS A 433 32.48 26.63 50.05
C LYS A 433 33.42 25.43 50.01
N CYS A 434 34.72 25.68 50.03
CA CYS A 434 35.72 24.68 50.40
C CYS A 434 36.48 25.20 51.63
N ARG A 435 37.49 24.48 52.11
CA ARG A 435 38.28 24.91 53.29
C ARG A 435 39.06 26.22 53.03
N HIS A 436 39.30 26.57 51.77
CA HIS A 436 40.20 27.65 51.36
C HIS A 436 39.48 28.83 50.69
N LEU A 437 38.31 28.59 50.07
CA LEU A 437 37.58 29.59 49.27
C LEU A 437 36.06 29.49 49.51
N ARG A 438 35.37 30.63 49.48
CA ARG A 438 33.91 30.75 49.54
C ARG A 438 33.44 31.75 48.48
N CYS A 439 32.30 31.48 47.85
CA CYS A 439 31.66 32.42 46.93
C CYS A 439 30.75 33.39 47.71
N GLY A 440 30.88 34.70 47.46
CA GLY A 440 30.03 35.75 48.06
C GLY A 440 28.76 36.04 47.25
N GLN A 441 28.72 35.62 45.99
CA GLN A 441 27.70 36.02 45.02
C GLN A 441 26.37 35.27 45.13
N ARG A 442 25.32 35.85 44.55
CA ARG A 442 24.04 35.15 44.30
C ARG A 442 24.25 33.98 43.33
N CYS A 443 23.42 32.95 43.41
CA CYS A 443 23.69 31.71 42.68
C CYS A 443 23.60 31.90 41.15
N LYS A 444 22.71 32.78 40.68
CA LYS A 444 22.64 33.25 39.28
C LYS A 444 23.79 34.15 38.81
N ASN A 445 24.66 34.63 39.70
CA ASN A 445 25.78 35.52 39.37
C ASN A 445 27.07 34.73 39.18
N GLU A 446 27.98 35.22 38.31
CA GLU A 446 29.35 34.73 38.20
C GLU A 446 29.99 34.55 39.59
N CYS A 447 30.76 33.48 39.79
CA CYS A 447 31.46 33.26 41.06
C CYS A 447 32.66 34.21 41.18
N ASP A 448 32.77 34.89 42.32
CA ASP A 448 33.82 35.85 42.67
C ASP A 448 35.13 35.19 43.17
N ARG A 449 35.27 33.88 42.99
CA ARG A 449 36.40 33.08 43.48
C ARG A 449 37.16 32.40 42.35
N ALA A 450 38.45 32.14 42.60
CA ALA A 450 39.30 31.31 41.76
C ALA A 450 38.93 29.81 41.85
N THR A 451 39.63 28.98 41.08
CA THR A 451 39.70 27.52 41.28
C THR A 451 40.51 27.21 42.55
N CYS A 452 40.11 26.18 43.30
CA CYS A 452 40.94 25.66 44.39
C CYS A 452 41.87 24.58 43.82
N ASN A 453 43.15 24.61 44.16
CA ASN A 453 44.14 23.60 43.70
C ASN A 453 44.64 22.69 44.84
N GLU A 454 44.17 22.93 46.06
CA GLU A 454 44.51 22.12 47.22
C GLU A 454 43.89 20.72 47.15
N LYS A 455 44.62 19.72 47.63
CA LYS A 455 44.15 18.33 47.64
C LYS A 455 42.96 18.12 48.58
N CYS A 456 42.11 17.16 48.22
CA CYS A 456 41.04 16.74 49.11
C CYS A 456 41.62 15.98 50.32
N THR A 457 41.39 16.50 51.52
CA THR A 457 41.88 15.90 52.78
C THR A 457 40.98 14.78 53.31
N ARG A 458 39.95 14.35 52.56
CA ARG A 458 39.05 13.26 52.95
C ARG A 458 39.81 11.92 52.91
N ARG A 459 39.70 11.15 54.00
CA ARG A 459 40.08 9.73 54.06
C ARG A 459 38.83 8.89 53.81
N PHE A 460 38.93 7.84 53.00
CA PHE A 460 37.85 6.86 52.80
C PHE A 460 37.83 5.84 53.94
N GLU A 461 36.76 5.03 53.99
CA GLU A 461 36.64 3.89 54.91
C GLU A 461 37.75 2.84 54.67
N CYS A 462 38.19 2.66 53.43
CA CYS A 462 39.36 1.86 53.07
C CYS A 462 40.72 2.52 53.42
N GLU A 463 40.71 3.48 54.34
CA GLU A 463 41.85 4.24 54.87
C GLU A 463 42.69 5.09 53.91
N HIS A 464 42.46 4.98 52.60
CA HIS A 464 43.17 5.80 51.60
C HIS A 464 42.67 7.25 51.57
N TYR A 465 43.54 8.19 51.21
CA TYR A 465 43.18 9.59 50.97
C TYR A 465 42.55 9.78 49.58
N CYS A 466 41.68 10.78 49.46
CA CYS A 466 41.04 11.15 48.22
C CYS A 466 42.03 11.80 47.24
N ASN A 467 42.12 11.24 46.02
CA ASN A 467 42.89 11.80 44.90
C ASN A 467 42.20 12.97 44.18
N GLY A 468 41.06 13.42 44.70
CA GLY A 468 40.35 14.61 44.22
C GLY A 468 40.91 15.92 44.76
N ILE A 469 40.30 17.02 44.33
CA ILE A 469 40.63 18.40 44.76
C ILE A 469 39.61 18.92 45.76
N CYS A 470 40.04 19.81 46.65
CA CYS A 470 39.21 20.44 47.67
C CYS A 470 38.09 21.30 47.04
N GLY A 471 36.83 20.99 47.36
CA GLY A 471 35.65 21.71 46.87
C GLY A 471 34.93 21.04 45.70
N GLU A 472 35.54 20.02 45.07
CA GLU A 472 34.88 19.16 44.09
C GLU A 472 34.24 17.92 44.75
N PRO A 473 33.30 17.22 44.09
CA PRO A 473 32.85 15.91 44.53
C PRO A 473 34.02 14.95 44.75
N CYS A 474 33.98 14.18 45.83
CA CYS A 474 35.00 13.16 46.07
C CYS A 474 34.81 12.00 45.09
N ILE A 475 35.87 11.71 44.34
CA ILE A 475 35.94 10.58 43.41
C ILE A 475 36.07 9.24 44.16
N ASP A 476 35.86 8.12 43.48
CA ASP A 476 36.11 6.80 44.04
C ASP A 476 37.59 6.55 44.37
N CYS A 477 37.88 5.63 45.30
CA CYS A 477 39.25 5.34 45.72
C CYS A 477 40.07 4.66 44.61
N LEU A 478 40.96 5.44 43.97
CA LEU A 478 41.84 4.99 42.89
C LEU A 478 42.88 3.94 43.34
N VAL A 479 43.18 3.85 44.64
CA VAL A 479 44.07 2.82 45.18
C VAL A 479 43.39 1.45 45.19
N CYS A 480 42.14 1.39 45.67
CA CYS A 480 41.35 0.15 45.72
C CYS A 480 40.88 -0.31 44.33
N ARG A 481 40.48 0.61 43.45
CA ARG A 481 39.99 0.27 42.10
C ARG A 481 41.07 0.22 41.02
N ARG A 482 42.34 0.05 41.38
CA ARG A 482 43.48 0.26 40.48
C ARG A 482 43.48 -0.63 39.22
N SER A 483 42.88 -1.82 39.29
CA SER A 483 42.66 -2.73 38.14
C SER A 483 41.66 -2.18 37.12
N ASP A 484 40.65 -1.44 37.59
CA ASP A 484 39.44 -1.09 36.83
C ASP A 484 39.53 0.32 36.22
N LEU A 485 40.67 0.99 36.40
CA LEU A 485 40.91 2.33 35.88
C LEU A 485 41.29 2.30 34.39
N PRO A 486 40.77 3.24 33.57
CA PRO A 486 41.22 3.40 32.19
C PRO A 486 42.73 3.58 32.05
N SER A 487 43.27 3.10 30.93
CA SER A 487 44.69 3.06 30.58
C SER A 487 45.42 4.40 30.79
N GLU A 488 44.79 5.50 30.42
CA GLU A 488 45.34 6.86 30.54
C GLU A 488 45.55 7.26 32.00
N ILE A 489 44.61 6.91 32.88
CA ILE A 489 44.69 7.20 34.32
C ILE A 489 45.75 6.30 34.98
N GLN A 490 45.82 5.02 34.58
CA GLN A 490 46.92 4.15 35.02
C GLN A 490 48.30 4.70 34.61
N LYS A 491 48.41 5.29 33.41
CA LYS A 491 49.64 5.92 32.91
C LYS A 491 50.01 7.17 33.72
N ALA A 492 49.07 8.07 33.96
CA ALA A 492 49.28 9.25 34.81
C ALA A 492 49.71 8.86 36.25
N ILE A 493 49.06 7.86 36.84
CA ILE A 493 49.40 7.30 38.15
C ILE A 493 50.82 6.71 38.17
N ARG A 494 51.29 6.09 37.09
CA ARG A 494 52.67 5.57 36.97
C ARG A 494 53.71 6.68 36.83
N GLN A 495 53.36 7.80 36.19
CA GLN A 495 54.28 8.90 35.92
C GLN A 495 54.49 9.83 37.13
N GLN A 496 53.42 10.23 37.82
CA GLN A 496 53.49 11.14 38.97
C GLN A 496 53.48 10.41 40.32
N GLY A 497 53.05 9.15 40.35
CA GLY A 497 52.80 8.40 41.57
C GLY A 497 51.41 8.70 42.17
N ILE A 498 50.72 7.67 42.65
CA ILE A 498 49.33 7.76 43.13
C ILE A 498 49.12 8.72 44.31
N ARG A 499 50.17 9.09 45.06
CA ARG A 499 50.08 10.09 46.15
C ARG A 499 50.10 11.53 45.63
N TYR A 500 50.65 11.75 44.44
CA TYR A 500 50.89 13.11 43.92
C TYR A 500 49.84 13.53 42.89
N ALA A 501 49.39 12.63 42.02
CA ALA A 501 48.39 12.91 41.00
C ALA A 501 47.04 13.36 41.58
N THR A 502 46.43 14.35 40.94
CA THR A 502 45.09 14.89 41.27
C THR A 502 44.15 14.75 40.08
N PHE A 503 42.90 14.39 40.37
CA PHE A 503 41.90 14.12 39.35
C PHE A 503 40.58 14.85 39.64
N VAL A 504 39.85 15.18 38.57
CA VAL A 504 38.49 15.73 38.62
C VAL A 504 37.57 14.80 37.83
N GLN A 505 36.44 14.45 38.44
CA GLN A 505 35.38 13.69 37.77
C GLN A 505 34.31 14.67 37.27
N LEU A 506 34.00 14.60 35.98
CA LEU A 506 32.93 15.38 35.37
C LEU A 506 31.56 14.76 35.64
N GLU A 507 30.49 15.53 35.44
CA GLU A 507 29.10 15.07 35.63
C GLU A 507 28.68 13.93 34.70
N CYS A 508 29.41 13.72 33.59
CA CYS A 508 29.31 12.55 32.72
C CYS A 508 30.14 11.34 33.21
N ASN A 509 30.49 11.31 34.51
CA ASN A 509 31.31 10.30 35.22
C ASN A 509 32.74 10.09 34.71
N HIS A 510 33.17 10.75 33.63
CA HIS A 510 34.54 10.66 33.13
C HIS A 510 35.54 11.36 34.07
N LEU A 511 36.63 10.65 34.37
CA LEU A 511 37.72 11.11 35.22
C LEU A 511 38.89 11.63 34.37
N PHE A 512 39.41 12.81 34.71
CA PHE A 512 40.55 13.45 34.06
C PHE A 512 41.58 13.90 35.09
N GLU A 513 42.86 13.90 34.70
CA GLU A 513 43.90 14.60 35.47
C GLU A 513 43.62 16.11 35.45
N THR A 514 43.77 16.77 36.60
CA THR A 514 43.37 18.19 36.73
C THR A 514 44.08 19.10 35.74
N ALA A 515 45.41 18.98 35.60
CA ALA A 515 46.20 19.86 34.75
C ALA A 515 45.76 19.80 33.27
N ILE A 516 45.49 18.60 32.76
CA ILE A 516 45.04 18.37 31.37
C ILE A 516 43.66 19.01 31.15
N LEU A 517 42.77 18.89 32.14
CA LEU A 517 41.42 19.46 32.05
C LEU A 517 41.43 20.99 32.16
N ASP A 518 42.30 21.56 32.99
CA ASP A 518 42.49 23.01 33.07
C ASP A 518 43.03 23.58 31.75
N GLU A 519 44.08 22.98 31.18
CA GLU A 519 44.64 23.40 29.88
C GLU A 519 43.59 23.34 28.76
N TYR A 520 42.73 22.32 28.77
CA TYR A 520 41.60 22.21 27.83
C TYR A 520 40.60 23.37 27.99
N ILE A 521 40.24 23.72 29.23
CA ILE A 521 39.29 24.82 29.50
C ILE A 521 39.91 26.19 29.20
N GLU A 522 41.20 26.40 29.47
CA GLU A 522 41.91 27.62 29.13
C GLU A 522 41.98 27.83 27.60
N LYS A 523 42.31 26.78 26.84
CA LYS A 523 42.25 26.82 25.37
C LYS A 523 40.84 27.07 24.86
N PHE A 524 39.82 26.46 25.48
CA PHE A 524 38.43 26.72 25.14
C PHE A 524 38.05 28.19 25.40
N GLU A 525 38.43 28.80 26.52
CA GLU A 525 38.14 30.21 26.78
C GLU A 525 38.91 31.13 25.82
N GLN A 526 40.18 30.83 25.50
CA GLN A 526 40.97 31.61 24.54
C GLN A 526 40.42 31.53 23.10
N GLN A 527 40.11 30.33 22.60
CA GLN A 527 39.60 30.14 21.24
C GLN A 527 38.18 30.68 21.06
N ASN A 528 37.37 30.66 22.12
CA ASN A 528 36.02 31.21 22.09
C ASN A 528 35.93 32.69 22.46
N PHE A 529 37.06 33.37 22.73
CA PHE A 529 37.10 34.83 22.86
C PHE A 529 37.62 35.46 21.57
N LEU A 530 36.76 36.19 20.87
CA LEU A 530 37.16 36.99 19.71
C LEU A 530 37.86 38.27 20.20
N SER A 531 38.81 38.78 19.40
CA SER A 531 39.67 39.94 19.70
C SER A 531 38.92 41.25 19.96
N ASN A 532 37.62 41.28 19.68
CA ASN A 532 36.67 42.37 19.91
C ASN A 532 35.74 42.14 21.14
N GLY A 533 36.06 41.18 22.01
CA GLY A 533 35.39 40.96 23.31
C GLY A 533 34.12 40.10 23.27
N LEU A 534 33.81 39.50 22.12
CA LEU A 534 32.70 38.58 21.92
C LEU A 534 33.06 37.17 22.43
N MET A 535 32.08 36.42 22.94
CA MET A 535 32.29 35.02 23.37
C MET A 535 31.11 34.15 22.93
N TYR A 536 31.39 32.97 22.37
CA TYR A 536 30.39 32.01 21.92
C TYR A 536 29.48 31.53 23.08
N ALA A 537 28.21 31.28 22.79
CA ALA A 537 27.18 30.86 23.75
C ALA A 537 27.13 29.32 23.94
N GLU A 538 28.29 28.66 23.97
CA GLU A 538 28.43 27.21 24.06
C GLU A 538 29.17 26.81 25.34
N TYR A 539 28.80 25.67 25.93
CA TYR A 539 29.51 25.11 27.09
C TYR A 539 30.73 24.30 26.62
N PRO A 540 31.84 24.30 27.39
CA PRO A 540 32.91 23.33 27.19
C PRO A 540 32.34 21.91 27.16
N ARG A 541 32.91 21.04 26.33
CA ARG A 541 32.43 19.66 26.14
C ARG A 541 33.43 18.67 26.75
N CYS A 542 32.93 17.54 27.24
CA CYS A 542 33.79 16.49 27.76
C CYS A 542 34.67 15.91 26.64
N PRO A 543 36.02 15.95 26.74
CA PRO A 543 36.90 15.46 25.68
C PRO A 543 36.70 13.99 25.28
N LYS A 544 36.07 13.17 26.15
CA LYS A 544 35.79 11.74 25.88
C LYS A 544 34.41 11.44 25.30
N CYS A 545 33.39 12.24 25.59
CA CYS A 545 32.00 11.92 25.22
C CYS A 545 31.15 13.10 24.73
N GLN A 546 31.76 14.27 24.53
CA GLN A 546 31.12 15.51 24.07
C GLN A 546 29.95 16.05 24.93
N HIS A 547 29.69 15.44 26.10
CA HIS A 547 28.71 15.92 27.06
C HIS A 547 29.08 17.31 27.60
N PRO A 548 28.17 18.29 27.61
CA PRO A 548 28.48 19.66 28.02
C PRO A 548 28.75 19.77 29.53
N LEU A 549 29.70 20.62 29.92
CA LEU A 549 30.05 20.89 31.32
C LEU A 549 29.17 22.02 31.86
N ILE A 550 28.20 21.70 32.72
CA ILE A 550 27.16 22.60 33.21
C ILE A 550 27.10 22.65 34.74
N LYS A 551 27.54 21.60 35.44
CA LYS A 551 27.53 21.52 36.92
C LYS A 551 28.92 21.41 37.54
N CYS A 552 29.99 21.45 36.74
CA CYS A 552 31.36 21.40 37.26
C CYS A 552 31.63 22.57 38.22
N LYS A 553 31.97 22.24 39.49
CA LYS A 553 32.17 23.26 40.52
C LYS A 553 33.46 24.03 40.28
N ARG A 554 34.50 23.37 39.78
CA ARG A 554 35.78 23.99 39.40
C ARG A 554 35.57 25.17 38.44
N TYR A 555 34.94 24.91 37.29
CA TYR A 555 34.73 25.88 36.21
C TYR A 555 33.43 26.70 36.33
N SER A 556 32.81 26.74 37.52
CA SER A 556 31.54 27.45 37.75
C SER A 556 31.55 28.94 37.38
N ARG A 557 32.72 29.61 37.32
CA ARG A 557 32.79 31.01 36.86
C ARG A 557 32.45 31.11 35.36
N LEU A 558 33.15 30.34 34.52
CA LEU A 558 32.92 30.26 33.08
C LEU A 558 31.49 29.75 32.77
N ILE A 559 31.06 28.68 33.45
CA ILE A 559 29.73 28.09 33.27
C ILE A 559 28.62 29.12 33.55
N LYS A 560 28.72 29.90 34.64
CA LYS A 560 27.71 30.91 34.95
C LYS A 560 27.75 32.13 34.02
N LYS A 561 28.93 32.54 33.57
CA LYS A 561 29.14 33.57 32.54
C LYS A 561 28.42 33.18 31.23
N ILE A 562 28.48 31.90 30.85
CA ILE A 562 27.73 31.32 29.73
C ILE A 562 26.22 31.31 30.02
N GLN A 563 25.78 30.82 31.18
CA GLN A 563 24.37 30.78 31.59
C GLN A 563 23.68 32.17 31.56
N GLN A 564 24.35 33.20 32.07
CA GLN A 564 23.82 34.58 32.06
C GLN A 564 23.63 35.11 30.64
N ARG A 565 24.60 34.87 29.75
CA ARG A 565 24.50 35.29 28.34
C ARG A 565 23.34 34.61 27.62
N ILE A 566 23.17 33.29 27.79
CA ILE A 566 22.04 32.52 27.23
C ILE A 566 20.69 33.05 27.74
N GLY A 567 20.60 33.39 29.03
CA GLY A 567 19.39 33.96 29.63
C GLY A 567 19.03 35.33 29.07
N ASN A 568 20.03 36.18 28.81
CA ASN A 568 19.80 37.49 28.20
C ASN A 568 19.33 37.37 26.73
N CYS A 569 19.89 36.44 25.94
CA CYS A 569 19.40 36.14 24.59
C CYS A 569 17.91 35.76 24.58
N THR A 570 17.48 34.89 25.50
CA THR A 570 16.09 34.39 25.53
C THR A 570 15.07 35.45 25.94
N ILE A 571 15.46 36.40 26.80
CA ILE A 571 14.62 37.57 27.12
C ILE A 571 14.49 38.48 25.90
N LEU A 572 15.61 38.84 25.25
CA LEU A 572 15.61 39.69 24.04
C LEU A 572 14.80 39.06 22.90
N LEU A 573 14.96 37.77 22.62
CA LEU A 573 14.19 37.06 21.58
C LEU A 573 12.69 37.05 21.87
N LYS A 574 12.29 36.92 23.14
CA LYS A 574 10.89 37.03 23.54
C LYS A 574 10.36 38.46 23.35
N THR A 575 11.11 39.48 23.79
CA THR A 575 10.72 40.87 23.60
C THR A 575 10.66 41.28 22.12
N LEU A 576 11.57 40.78 21.28
CA LEU A 576 11.56 40.98 19.84
C LEU A 576 10.37 40.28 19.19
N SER A 577 10.09 39.03 19.55
CA SER A 577 8.91 38.30 19.06
C SER A 577 7.59 38.98 19.45
N ASP A 578 7.50 39.49 20.69
CA ASP A 578 6.30 40.15 21.20
C ASP A 578 6.15 41.59 20.66
N SER A 579 7.24 42.28 20.30
CA SER A 579 7.19 43.61 19.65
C SER A 579 7.01 43.54 18.13
N LEU A 580 7.56 42.53 17.44
CA LEU A 580 7.24 42.26 16.03
C LEU A 580 5.77 41.88 15.83
N ALA A 581 5.16 41.17 16.79
CA ALA A 581 3.73 40.87 16.79
C ALA A 581 2.83 42.11 17.03
N ASN A 582 3.31 43.10 17.78
CA ASN A 582 2.52 44.29 18.15
C ASN A 582 2.76 45.51 17.24
N ASN A 583 3.92 45.64 16.59
CA ASN A 583 4.27 46.84 15.80
C ASN A 583 3.79 46.81 14.34
N TYR A 584 3.19 45.71 13.86
CA TYR A 584 2.69 45.57 12.48
C TYR A 584 1.17 45.50 12.36
N SER A 585 0.48 46.42 13.05
CA SER A 585 -0.88 46.81 12.70
C SER A 585 -0.86 48.04 11.78
N LEU A 586 -0.57 47.90 10.47
CA LEU A 586 -0.87 48.92 9.45
C LEU A 586 -0.66 48.50 7.98
N SER A 587 -1.56 49.02 7.13
CA SER A 587 -1.58 49.01 5.65
C SER A 587 -1.81 47.67 4.93
N SER A 588 -3.08 47.49 4.58
CA SER A 588 -3.56 46.73 3.43
C SER A 588 -2.73 46.96 2.15
N ARG A 589 -2.04 45.91 1.68
CA ARG A 589 -1.62 45.73 0.29
C ARG A 589 -2.34 44.50 -0.29
N PRO A 590 -2.62 44.45 -1.60
CA PRO A 590 -3.52 43.45 -2.16
C PRO A 590 -2.99 42.02 -1.98
N LEU A 591 -3.91 41.09 -1.79
CA LEU A 591 -3.63 39.65 -1.77
C LEU A 591 -2.92 39.26 -3.06
N ILE A 592 -1.80 38.53 -2.94
CA ILE A 592 -1.15 37.91 -4.10
C ILE A 592 -2.14 36.91 -4.70
N GLU A 593 -2.39 36.97 -6.00
CA GLU A 593 -3.41 36.12 -6.65
C GLU A 593 -3.02 34.64 -6.53
N TYR A 594 -3.78 33.89 -5.73
CA TYR A 594 -3.60 32.43 -5.54
C TYR A 594 -4.21 31.59 -6.68
N THR A 595 -4.80 32.24 -7.68
CA THR A 595 -5.67 31.67 -8.71
C THR A 595 -5.02 30.59 -9.57
N GLU A 596 -3.70 30.57 -9.65
CA GLU A 596 -2.93 29.66 -10.50
C GLU A 596 -2.15 28.59 -9.72
N LEU A 597 -2.21 28.56 -8.39
CA LEU A 597 -1.60 27.48 -7.60
C LEU A 597 -2.46 26.20 -7.64
N PRO A 598 -1.87 24.99 -7.59
CA PRO A 598 -2.65 23.77 -7.39
C PRO A 598 -3.50 23.82 -6.12
N GLU A 599 -4.70 23.25 -6.12
CA GLU A 599 -5.64 23.36 -4.99
C GLU A 599 -5.06 22.90 -3.64
N HIS A 600 -4.20 21.87 -3.65
CA HIS A 600 -3.53 21.40 -2.44
C HIS A 600 -2.56 22.45 -1.88
N MET A 601 -1.78 23.11 -2.75
CA MET A 601 -0.87 24.21 -2.37
C MET A 601 -1.64 25.40 -1.80
N ILE A 602 -2.79 25.76 -2.40
CA ILE A 602 -3.64 26.86 -1.90
C ILE A 602 -4.07 26.61 -0.44
N LYS A 603 -4.39 25.35 -0.07
CA LYS A 603 -4.79 24.99 1.30
C LYS A 603 -3.63 25.16 2.29
N ILE A 604 -2.44 24.67 1.95
CA ILE A 604 -1.23 24.80 2.80
C ILE A 604 -0.83 26.28 2.96
N VAL A 605 -0.83 27.04 1.86
CA VAL A 605 -0.54 28.49 1.86
C VAL A 605 -1.52 29.27 2.73
N LYS A 606 -2.83 29.10 2.55
CA LYS A 606 -3.84 29.79 3.38
C LYS A 606 -3.67 29.49 4.87
N ARG A 607 -3.50 28.22 5.24
CA ARG A 607 -3.26 27.79 6.63
C ARG A 607 -2.05 28.46 7.28
N ASN A 608 -0.99 28.71 6.51
CA ASN A 608 0.20 29.41 6.99
C ASN A 608 0.01 30.95 7.02
N ILE A 609 -0.87 31.52 6.19
CA ILE A 609 -1.23 32.95 6.21
C ILE A 609 -2.12 33.30 7.41
N ASP A 610 -3.09 32.44 7.71
CA ASP A 610 -3.98 32.59 8.88
C ASP A 610 -3.20 32.49 10.20
N ASN A 611 -2.02 31.86 10.19
CA ASN A 611 -1.07 31.90 11.29
C ASN A 611 -0.14 33.12 11.15
N ASN A 612 -0.40 34.17 11.95
CA ASN A 612 0.42 35.40 12.00
C ASN A 612 1.95 35.17 12.16
N ARG A 613 2.39 34.01 12.66
CA ARG A 613 3.84 33.66 12.75
C ARG A 613 4.45 33.09 11.48
N GLN A 614 3.64 32.56 10.55
CA GLN A 614 4.10 31.88 9.33
C GLN A 614 3.71 32.62 8.05
N ARG A 615 2.90 33.67 8.15
CA ARG A 615 2.45 34.49 7.02
C ARG A 615 3.56 34.95 6.08
N LYS A 616 4.69 35.43 6.61
CA LYS A 616 5.86 35.84 5.78
C LYS A 616 6.45 34.70 4.94
N LEU A 617 6.51 33.48 5.49
CA LEU A 617 6.98 32.30 4.76
C LEU A 617 6.03 31.94 3.61
N ALA A 618 4.72 32.09 3.83
CA ALA A 618 3.73 31.88 2.79
C ALA A 618 3.77 32.96 1.69
N GLU A 619 3.92 34.23 2.06
CA GLU A 619 4.09 35.33 1.11
C GLU A 619 5.39 35.15 0.28
N LEU A 620 6.50 34.75 0.91
CA LEU A 620 7.77 34.45 0.24
C LEU A 620 7.67 33.25 -0.71
N PHE A 621 7.03 32.16 -0.28
CA PHE A 621 6.83 30.97 -1.10
C PHE A 621 6.06 31.30 -2.39
N VAL A 622 4.94 32.03 -2.26
CA VAL A 622 4.13 32.45 -3.42
C VAL A 622 4.91 33.41 -4.32
N TYR A 623 5.69 34.34 -3.75
CA TYR A 623 6.55 35.24 -4.52
C TYR A 623 7.56 34.49 -5.39
N VAL A 624 8.22 33.47 -4.83
CA VAL A 624 9.23 32.67 -5.54
C VAL A 624 8.62 31.81 -6.65
N VAL A 625 7.49 31.15 -6.38
CA VAL A 625 6.73 30.43 -7.42
C VAL A 625 6.33 31.38 -8.56
N ASN A 626 5.89 32.59 -8.23
CA ASN A 626 5.51 33.60 -9.22
C ASN A 626 6.71 34.23 -9.95
N LEU A 627 7.94 34.18 -9.39
CA LEU A 627 9.16 34.53 -10.12
C LEU A 627 9.47 33.48 -11.20
N PHE A 628 9.49 32.19 -10.85
CA PHE A 628 9.70 31.12 -11.83
C PHE A 628 8.67 31.16 -12.96
N ARG A 629 7.40 31.45 -12.65
CA ARG A 629 6.32 31.59 -13.66
C ARG A 629 6.49 32.77 -14.62
N LYS A 630 7.27 33.80 -14.28
CA LYS A 630 7.57 34.92 -15.18
C LYS A 630 8.62 34.59 -16.24
N LEU A 631 9.29 33.43 -16.13
CA LEU A 631 10.15 32.90 -17.18
C LEU A 631 9.31 32.46 -18.39
N ASN A 632 9.73 32.84 -19.60
CA ASN A 632 8.98 32.57 -20.83
C ASN A 632 8.88 31.06 -21.13
N ASP A 633 7.96 30.73 -22.05
CA ASP A 633 7.72 29.36 -22.50
C ASP A 633 8.93 28.67 -23.15
N GLU A 634 9.94 29.45 -23.59
CA GLU A 634 11.25 28.96 -24.06
C GLU A 634 11.93 28.03 -23.04
N VAL A 635 11.70 28.20 -21.73
CA VAL A 635 12.22 27.35 -20.63
C VAL A 635 11.11 26.63 -19.84
N SER A 636 9.91 26.51 -20.42
CA SER A 636 8.73 25.91 -19.77
C SER A 636 8.98 24.53 -19.19
N THR A 637 9.65 23.63 -19.92
CA THR A 637 9.89 22.25 -19.48
C THR A 637 10.77 22.22 -18.22
N GLU A 638 11.89 22.93 -18.23
CA GLU A 638 12.81 22.97 -17.09
C GLU A 638 12.19 23.69 -15.88
N ARG A 639 11.44 24.78 -16.11
CA ARG A 639 10.65 25.53 -15.11
C ARG A 639 9.59 24.66 -14.43
N ASP A 640 8.84 23.88 -15.22
CA ASP A 640 7.71 23.11 -14.70
C ASP A 640 8.20 21.86 -13.94
N ILE A 641 9.36 21.29 -14.32
CA ILE A 641 10.03 20.24 -13.55
C ILE A 641 10.45 20.74 -12.16
N ILE A 642 11.09 21.92 -12.05
CA ILE A 642 11.51 22.44 -10.74
C ILE A 642 10.29 22.83 -9.88
N LEU A 643 9.29 23.52 -10.44
CA LEU A 643 8.05 23.86 -9.73
C LEU A 643 7.31 22.62 -9.22
N THR A 644 7.16 21.57 -10.04
CA THR A 644 6.54 20.31 -9.64
C THR A 644 7.31 19.65 -8.48
N THR A 645 8.65 19.66 -8.54
CA THR A 645 9.51 19.10 -7.49
C THR A 645 9.38 19.86 -6.17
N ILE A 646 9.19 21.18 -6.21
CA ILE A 646 8.89 22.01 -5.02
C ILE A 646 7.50 21.67 -4.46
N TYR A 647 6.48 21.49 -5.30
CA TYR A 647 5.13 21.14 -4.84
C TYR A 647 5.09 19.74 -4.21
N GLU A 648 5.69 18.73 -4.87
CA GLU A 648 5.88 17.38 -4.32
C GLU A 648 6.56 17.43 -2.93
N TYR A 649 7.57 18.29 -2.78
CA TYR A 649 8.27 18.49 -1.50
C TYR A 649 7.38 19.11 -0.41
N VAL A 650 6.66 20.19 -0.73
CA VAL A 650 5.79 20.88 0.23
C VAL A 650 4.62 19.99 0.65
N GLU A 651 3.98 19.31 -0.30
CA GLU A 651 2.87 18.39 -0.04
C GLU A 651 3.30 17.24 0.87
N LYS A 652 4.47 16.63 0.61
CA LYS A 652 5.01 15.53 1.42
C LYS A 652 5.29 15.92 2.88
N ASN A 653 5.58 17.19 3.16
CA ASN A 653 5.99 17.66 4.49
C ASN A 653 4.94 18.54 5.19
N ASP A 654 3.78 18.83 4.58
CA ASP A 654 2.73 19.78 5.05
C ASP A 654 3.33 21.12 5.54
N SER A 655 4.38 21.60 4.86
CA SER A 655 5.21 22.71 5.33
C SER A 655 5.83 23.50 4.17
N LEU A 656 5.79 24.82 4.30
CA LEU A 656 6.43 25.77 3.37
C LEU A 656 7.91 26.03 3.71
N PHE A 657 8.47 25.33 4.70
CA PHE A 657 9.85 25.49 5.12
C PHE A 657 10.82 24.76 4.18
N LEU A 658 11.70 25.54 3.53
CA LEU A 658 12.83 25.05 2.74
C LEU A 658 14.14 25.30 3.51
N THR A 659 15.04 24.33 3.48
CA THR A 659 16.37 24.45 4.09
C THR A 659 17.24 25.50 3.38
N ARG A 660 18.30 25.97 4.05
CA ARG A 660 19.23 26.96 3.49
C ARG A 660 19.84 26.50 2.15
N GLN A 661 20.22 25.22 2.05
CA GLN A 661 20.69 24.60 0.81
C GLN A 661 19.64 24.68 -0.30
N GLN A 662 18.40 24.24 -0.04
CA GLN A 662 17.32 24.24 -1.04
C GLN A 662 17.03 25.64 -1.58
N TRP A 663 17.13 26.67 -0.75
CA TRP A 663 17.04 28.06 -1.19
C TRP A 663 18.20 28.47 -2.11
N SER A 664 19.44 28.11 -1.76
CA SER A 664 20.61 28.37 -2.61
C SER A 664 20.52 27.64 -3.95
N ASP A 665 19.98 26.42 -3.94
CA ASP A 665 19.76 25.61 -5.14
C ASP A 665 18.69 26.25 -6.04
N LEU A 666 17.58 26.75 -5.48
CA LEU A 666 16.54 27.48 -6.23
C LEU A 666 17.04 28.80 -6.81
N GLU A 667 17.86 29.55 -6.08
CA GLU A 667 18.48 30.78 -6.57
C GLU A 667 19.44 30.48 -7.74
N SER A 668 20.29 29.46 -7.59
CA SER A 668 21.14 28.92 -8.66
C SER A 668 20.32 28.53 -9.89
N GLU A 669 19.26 27.71 -9.72
CA GLU A 669 18.44 27.25 -10.84
C GLU A 669 17.66 28.39 -11.51
N PHE A 670 17.13 29.34 -10.75
CA PHE A 670 16.45 30.51 -11.30
C PHE A 670 17.40 31.36 -12.16
N ASN A 671 18.62 31.63 -11.67
CA ASN A 671 19.64 32.35 -12.41
C ASN A 671 20.09 31.59 -13.68
N ARG A 672 20.21 30.27 -13.61
CA ARG A 672 20.52 29.41 -14.76
C ARG A 672 19.42 29.48 -15.83
N LEU A 673 18.15 29.35 -15.42
CA LEU A 673 17.01 29.43 -16.33
C LEU A 673 16.84 30.83 -16.95
N LEU A 674 17.10 31.91 -16.19
CA LEU A 674 17.14 33.28 -16.73
C LEU A 674 18.16 33.41 -17.87
N VAL A 675 19.36 32.84 -17.71
CA VAL A 675 20.39 32.88 -18.76
C VAL A 675 20.01 32.03 -19.97
N ILE A 676 19.41 30.85 -19.78
CA ILE A 676 18.94 30.01 -20.90
C ILE A 676 17.80 30.70 -21.66
N ASP A 677 16.85 31.32 -20.95
CA ASP A 677 15.77 32.12 -21.53
C ASP A 677 16.33 33.33 -22.31
N ALA A 678 17.33 34.03 -21.76
CA ALA A 678 18.04 35.10 -22.45
C ALA A 678 18.72 34.61 -23.75
N MET A 679 19.41 33.47 -23.71
CA MET A 679 20.08 32.87 -24.87
C MET A 679 19.09 32.46 -25.95
N ARG A 680 18.05 31.69 -25.61
CA ARG A 680 17.00 31.25 -26.56
C ARG A 680 16.25 32.46 -27.18
N LYS A 681 16.11 33.58 -26.46
CA LYS A 681 15.62 34.86 -27.01
C LYS A 681 16.61 35.54 -27.95
N SER A 682 17.91 35.48 -27.66
CA SER A 682 18.96 36.15 -28.45
C SER A 682 19.20 35.53 -29.83
N GLU A 683 18.93 34.23 -30.01
CA GLU A 683 18.99 33.53 -31.31
C GLU A 683 18.01 34.06 -32.38
N LYS A 684 17.13 35.02 -32.02
CA LYS A 684 16.26 35.76 -32.96
C LYS A 684 16.87 37.05 -33.52
N LEU A 685 18.12 37.38 -33.20
CA LEU A 685 18.92 38.38 -33.89
C LEU A 685 19.87 37.69 -34.88
N SER A 686 19.66 37.96 -36.17
CA SER A 686 20.36 37.32 -37.29
C SER A 686 21.71 37.96 -37.63
N GLU A 687 22.62 37.11 -38.13
CA GLU A 687 23.89 37.38 -38.84
C GLU A 687 25.20 37.44 -38.04
N PRO A 688 26.35 37.03 -38.65
CA PRO A 688 27.29 36.11 -38.00
C PRO A 688 28.67 36.74 -37.70
N ASP A 689 28.72 37.83 -36.95
CA ASP A 689 29.98 38.49 -36.59
C ASP A 689 30.22 38.56 -35.06
N GLN A 690 30.54 37.40 -34.47
CA GLN A 690 31.37 37.36 -33.26
C GLN A 690 32.11 36.03 -33.10
N LYS A 691 33.45 36.12 -33.15
CA LYS A 691 34.39 35.00 -33.03
C LYS A 691 34.45 34.42 -31.62
N GLU A 692 34.76 33.12 -31.58
CA GLU A 692 35.40 32.41 -30.46
C GLU A 692 34.73 32.58 -29.09
N ILE A 693 33.58 31.91 -28.94
CA ILE A 693 33.17 31.37 -27.64
C ILE A 693 33.08 29.85 -27.82
N ASP A 694 33.76 29.12 -26.94
CA ASP A 694 33.76 27.67 -26.99
C ASP A 694 32.43 27.13 -26.46
N ASN A 695 31.61 26.55 -27.35
CA ASN A 695 30.30 26.01 -27.01
C ASN A 695 30.39 24.90 -25.95
N GLU A 696 31.53 24.19 -25.85
CA GLU A 696 31.76 23.23 -24.76
C GLU A 696 31.77 23.92 -23.39
N THR A 697 32.50 25.05 -23.26
CA THR A 697 32.60 25.78 -21.98
C THR A 697 31.25 26.39 -21.55
N LEU A 698 30.46 26.92 -22.49
CA LEU A 698 29.12 27.44 -22.16
C LEU A 698 28.15 26.31 -21.74
N ASN A 699 28.22 25.15 -22.39
CA ASN A 699 27.41 23.99 -22.02
C ASN A 699 27.83 23.42 -20.65
N ASP A 700 29.13 23.35 -20.34
CA ASP A 700 29.62 22.93 -19.02
C ASP A 700 29.18 23.87 -17.89
N ILE A 701 29.05 25.17 -18.17
CA ILE A 701 28.55 26.17 -17.19
C ILE A 701 27.03 26.05 -16.98
N LEU A 702 26.26 25.76 -18.04
CA LEU A 702 24.78 25.76 -18.00
C LEU A 702 24.14 24.38 -17.76
N PHE A 703 24.88 23.30 -18.00
CA PHE A 703 24.40 21.91 -17.90
C PHE A 703 25.38 20.98 -17.18
N GLY A 704 26.57 21.46 -16.78
CA GLY A 704 27.54 20.69 -16.02
C GLY A 704 27.17 20.48 -14.54
N PRO A 705 28.07 19.85 -13.75
CA PRO A 705 27.71 19.26 -12.46
C PRO A 705 27.70 20.21 -11.26
N ASN A 706 28.13 21.46 -11.44
CA ASN A 706 28.29 22.43 -10.36
C ASN A 706 27.09 23.38 -10.27
N PRO A 707 26.71 23.87 -9.07
CA PRO A 707 25.70 24.91 -8.93
C PRO A 707 26.06 26.16 -9.75
N PHE A 708 25.04 26.79 -10.34
CA PHE A 708 25.19 27.96 -11.18
C PHE A 708 25.57 29.18 -10.32
N SER A 709 26.87 29.42 -10.20
CA SER A 709 27.43 30.42 -9.30
C SER A 709 27.21 31.86 -9.78
N GLN A 710 27.35 32.83 -8.87
CA GLN A 710 27.35 34.25 -9.21
C GLN A 710 28.48 34.62 -10.20
N LEU A 711 29.62 33.90 -10.14
CA LEU A 711 30.71 34.02 -11.10
C LEU A 711 30.32 33.44 -12.47
N ALA A 712 29.61 32.31 -12.52
CA ALA A 712 29.05 31.76 -13.76
C ALA A 712 28.03 32.74 -14.39
N CYS A 713 27.16 33.34 -13.58
CA CYS A 713 26.23 34.38 -14.03
C CYS A 713 26.99 35.61 -14.58
N GLN A 714 28.05 36.07 -13.93
CA GLN A 714 28.90 37.15 -14.44
C GLN A 714 29.62 36.76 -15.74
N VAL A 715 30.15 35.55 -15.85
CA VAL A 715 30.77 35.04 -17.07
C VAL A 715 29.75 34.98 -18.21
N CYS A 716 28.57 34.39 -18.01
CA CYS A 716 27.49 34.39 -18.99
C CYS A 716 27.06 35.81 -19.37
N ASN A 717 26.93 36.73 -18.41
CA ASN A 717 26.60 38.14 -18.68
C ASN A 717 27.71 38.87 -19.47
N ILE A 718 28.99 38.55 -19.25
CA ILE A 718 30.11 39.11 -20.03
C ILE A 718 30.13 38.51 -21.45
N LEU A 719 29.81 37.21 -21.59
CA LEU A 719 29.71 36.52 -22.88
C LEU A 719 28.50 37.00 -23.71
N LEU A 720 27.41 37.43 -23.07
CA LEU A 720 26.19 37.91 -23.71
C LEU A 720 26.14 39.44 -23.93
N ASN A 721 26.89 40.25 -23.16
CA ASN A 721 26.93 41.71 -23.33
C ASN A 721 28.11 42.16 -24.19
N LYS A 722 27.99 42.02 -25.52
CA LYS A 722 28.79 42.81 -26.48
C LYS A 722 28.07 44.04 -27.05
N ASP A 723 26.77 44.20 -26.75
CA ASP A 723 26.01 45.43 -27.05
C ASP A 723 25.64 46.18 -25.76
N SER A 724 26.00 47.47 -25.71
CA SER A 724 26.00 48.29 -24.47
C SER A 724 24.63 48.76 -23.97
N ASP A 725 23.57 48.60 -24.77
CA ASP A 725 22.33 49.37 -24.58
C ASP A 725 21.20 48.62 -23.85
N ASN A 726 21.37 47.32 -23.55
CA ASN A 726 20.33 46.51 -22.89
C ASN A 726 20.47 46.40 -21.36
N ASN A 727 21.50 47.01 -20.78
CA ASN A 727 21.91 46.83 -19.38
C ASN A 727 20.82 47.23 -18.36
N ASP A 728 19.99 48.23 -18.68
CA ASP A 728 18.91 48.69 -17.80
C ASP A 728 17.65 47.79 -17.84
N LYS A 729 17.48 46.97 -18.89
CA LYS A 729 16.35 46.04 -18.99
C LYS A 729 16.56 44.81 -18.12
N TRP A 730 17.77 44.24 -18.12
CA TRP A 730 18.12 43.07 -17.30
C TRP A 730 18.08 43.35 -15.80
N LYS A 731 18.54 44.54 -15.38
CA LYS A 731 18.45 45.02 -13.99
C LYS A 731 17.01 45.15 -13.47
N SER A 732 16.01 45.22 -14.35
CA SER A 732 14.59 45.28 -13.95
C SER A 732 13.95 43.90 -13.70
N ILE A 733 14.62 42.82 -14.12
CA ILE A 733 14.16 41.43 -14.01
C ILE A 733 14.85 40.72 -12.84
N LEU A 734 16.15 40.99 -12.63
CA LEU A 734 16.84 40.64 -11.39
C LEU A 734 16.16 41.37 -10.22
N PRO A 735 15.77 40.68 -9.12
CA PRO A 735 15.36 41.38 -7.91
C PRO A 735 16.53 42.23 -7.39
N ASP A 736 16.25 43.45 -6.91
CA ASP A 736 17.28 44.30 -6.28
C ASP A 736 18.13 43.46 -5.31
N GLU A 737 19.46 43.63 -5.30
CA GLU A 737 20.34 42.94 -4.35
C GLU A 737 19.88 43.20 -2.90
N THR A 738 19.41 44.42 -2.64
CA THR A 738 18.79 44.81 -1.36
C THR A 738 17.54 43.99 -1.00
N LYS A 739 16.80 43.39 -1.95
CA LYS A 739 15.67 42.51 -1.63
C LYS A 739 16.15 41.15 -1.15
N TRP A 740 17.09 40.50 -1.82
CA TRP A 740 17.67 39.24 -1.34
C TRP A 740 18.39 39.39 0.01
N GLU A 741 19.10 40.51 0.23
CA GLU A 741 19.71 40.82 1.54
C GLU A 741 18.67 41.13 2.63
N ASN A 742 17.60 41.87 2.33
CA ASN A 742 16.49 42.06 3.27
C ASN A 742 15.73 40.74 3.52
N PHE A 743 15.66 39.83 2.54
CA PHE A 743 15.13 38.48 2.73
C PHE A 743 16.04 37.61 3.61
N GLU A 744 17.37 37.79 3.61
CA GLU A 744 18.24 37.16 4.61
C GLU A 744 17.86 37.59 6.03
N GLN A 745 17.53 38.86 6.27
CA GLN A 745 17.14 39.35 7.60
C GLN A 745 15.84 38.74 8.13
N ASP A 746 14.82 38.57 7.28
CA ASP A 746 13.56 37.90 7.66
C ASP A 746 13.71 36.36 7.80
N ARG A 747 14.76 35.78 7.19
CA ARG A 747 15.16 34.36 7.33
C ARG A 747 15.62 34.02 8.76
N LEU A 748 16.15 35.00 9.49
CA LEU A 748 16.89 34.81 10.76
C LEU A 748 16.04 34.39 11.95
N VAL A 749 14.70 34.51 11.86
CA VAL A 749 13.80 34.18 12.97
C VAL A 749 13.75 32.67 13.25
N CYS A 750 14.27 31.83 12.35
CA CYS A 750 14.15 30.36 12.41
C CYS A 750 15.44 29.58 12.75
N ASP A 751 16.64 30.16 12.63
CA ASP A 751 17.92 29.44 12.83
C ASP A 751 18.63 29.83 14.14
N ASP A 752 18.77 28.87 15.06
CA ASP A 752 19.24 29.07 16.45
C ASP A 752 20.78 29.24 16.60
N LYS A 753 21.40 30.23 15.92
CA LYS A 753 22.80 30.65 16.16
C LYS A 753 22.95 32.18 16.22
N TRP A 754 23.24 32.70 17.41
CA TRP A 754 23.21 34.14 17.75
C TRP A 754 24.50 34.62 18.44
N PHE A 755 24.92 35.87 18.19
CA PHE A 755 26.05 36.55 18.83
C PHE A 755 25.61 37.87 19.53
N ILE A 756 26.35 38.35 20.54
CA ILE A 756 26.08 39.63 21.24
C ILE A 756 27.35 40.50 21.32
N CYS A 757 27.21 41.78 20.96
CA CYS A 757 28.25 42.80 21.05
C CYS A 757 28.74 43.06 22.50
N ALA A 758 30.05 43.26 22.69
CA ALA A 758 30.69 43.42 24.00
C ALA A 758 30.17 44.61 24.85
N GLN A 759 29.50 45.59 24.24
CA GLN A 759 28.88 46.72 24.95
C GLN A 759 27.41 46.47 25.37
N GLY A 760 26.90 45.24 25.19
CA GLY A 760 25.79 44.70 25.98
C GLY A 760 24.35 44.85 25.43
N ASN A 761 24.12 45.66 24.39
CA ASN A 761 22.75 46.00 23.95
C ASN A 761 22.37 45.63 22.49
N HIS A 762 23.23 44.95 21.72
CA HIS A 762 22.93 44.60 20.31
C HIS A 762 23.27 43.15 19.96
N LEU A 763 22.32 42.48 19.29
CA LEU A 763 22.41 41.14 18.70
C LEU A 763 23.04 41.20 17.30
N MET A 764 23.82 40.18 16.94
CA MET A 764 24.43 40.02 15.61
C MET A 764 24.32 38.56 15.13
N TRP A 765 24.27 38.38 13.82
CA TRP A 765 24.25 37.09 13.11
C TRP A 765 25.15 37.21 11.89
N ASN A 766 26.03 36.22 11.62
CA ASN A 766 26.57 36.01 10.27
C ASN A 766 27.17 34.61 10.05
N LYS A 767 27.24 34.25 8.76
CA LYS A 767 28.07 33.22 8.11
C LYS A 767 29.55 33.35 8.48
N THR A 768 30.29 32.23 8.31
CA THR A 768 31.76 32.10 8.12
C THR A 768 32.62 33.34 8.37
N VAL A 769 33.47 33.28 9.40
CA VAL A 769 34.40 34.35 9.79
C VAL A 769 35.34 34.76 8.64
N THR A 770 35.12 35.95 8.10
CA THR A 770 36.12 36.76 7.38
C THR A 770 36.09 38.20 7.91
N GLU A 771 37.17 38.95 7.70
CA GLU A 771 37.58 40.09 8.54
C GLU A 771 36.73 41.38 8.45
N GLN A 772 35.54 41.34 7.84
CA GLN A 772 34.65 42.48 7.68
C GLN A 772 33.24 42.15 8.18
N THR A 773 32.86 42.67 9.35
CA THR A 773 31.48 42.62 9.85
C THR A 773 31.14 43.90 10.61
N ILE A 774 30.09 44.60 10.19
CA ILE A 774 29.72 45.94 10.69
C ILE A 774 28.64 45.84 11.77
N CYS A 775 28.80 46.57 12.88
CA CYS A 775 27.76 46.71 13.91
C CYS A 775 26.71 47.75 13.50
N LEU A 776 25.51 47.29 13.09
CA LEU A 776 24.39 48.16 12.68
C LEU A 776 23.80 49.03 13.82
N GLY A 777 24.08 48.72 15.09
CA GLY A 777 23.63 49.53 16.24
C GLY A 777 24.64 50.58 16.72
N CYS A 778 25.92 50.46 16.34
CA CYS A 778 27.02 51.21 16.95
C CYS A 778 27.41 52.47 16.15
N ASN A 779 27.32 52.40 14.82
CA ASN A 779 27.78 53.41 13.86
C ASN A 779 29.21 53.95 14.10
N VAL A 780 30.11 53.10 14.65
CA VAL A 780 31.54 53.37 14.78
C VAL A 780 32.29 52.57 13.70
N GLN A 781 32.74 53.26 12.66
CA GLN A 781 33.87 52.78 11.86
C GLN A 781 35.13 52.98 12.69
N ASN A 782 35.74 51.90 13.17
CA ASN A 782 37.14 51.92 13.59
C ASN A 782 37.99 51.44 12.42
N ASP A 783 38.41 52.37 11.57
CA ASP A 783 39.56 52.19 10.70
C ASP A 783 40.78 51.79 11.54
N LEU A 784 41.45 50.68 11.21
CA LEU A 784 42.86 50.45 11.57
C LEU A 784 43.45 49.30 10.74
N PHE A 785 44.65 49.54 10.21
CA PHE A 785 45.52 48.66 9.41
C PHE A 785 45.17 48.41 7.94
N THR A 786 45.49 49.44 7.15
CA THR A 786 46.07 49.31 5.82
C THR A 786 47.52 48.77 5.85
N GLY A 787 47.90 48.04 4.79
CA GLY A 787 49.28 47.63 4.45
C GLY A 787 49.40 46.11 4.21
N ILE A 788 50.02 45.56 3.15
CA ILE A 788 50.75 46.10 1.97
C ILE A 788 50.57 45.07 0.82
N GLY A 789 50.43 45.37 -0.48
CA GLY A 789 50.37 46.65 -1.20
C GLY A 789 51.29 46.72 -2.45
N LEU A 790 50.85 46.25 -3.64
CA LEU A 790 51.65 46.26 -4.89
C LEU A 790 51.00 46.95 -6.10
N ARG A 791 51.86 47.70 -6.80
CA ARG A 791 51.59 48.77 -7.80
C ARG A 791 51.09 48.32 -9.18
N ARG A 792 50.28 49.17 -9.83
CA ARG A 792 50.39 49.78 -11.20
C ARG A 792 49.09 50.58 -11.47
N GLY A 793 49.05 51.77 -12.11
CA GLY A 793 50.08 52.72 -12.50
C GLY A 793 49.67 53.57 -13.74
N LYS A 794 49.35 54.88 -13.54
CA LYS A 794 49.01 55.92 -14.57
C LYS A 794 47.62 55.73 -15.25
N SER A 795 46.85 56.76 -15.68
CA SER A 795 46.98 58.23 -15.54
C SER A 795 45.65 58.97 -15.88
N SER A 796 45.21 59.85 -14.97
CA SER A 796 44.74 61.26 -15.20
C SER A 796 43.51 61.57 -16.11
N PRO A 797 43.02 62.84 -16.18
CA PRO A 797 42.63 63.76 -15.09
C PRO A 797 41.27 64.50 -15.31
N PHE A 798 40.60 65.02 -14.25
CA PHE A 798 40.21 66.46 -14.05
C PHE A 798 39.12 66.71 -12.97
N ARG A 799 39.39 67.75 -12.17
CA ARG A 799 38.55 68.72 -11.40
C ARG A 799 37.02 68.51 -11.31
N GLY A 800 36.34 68.80 -10.18
CA GLY A 800 36.82 69.26 -8.86
C GLY A 800 35.78 70.06 -8.04
N ARG A 801 36.24 70.63 -6.91
CA ARG A 801 35.57 71.56 -5.95
C ARG A 801 34.60 71.00 -4.90
N PHE A 802 35.13 70.94 -3.67
CA PHE A 802 34.44 71.15 -2.39
C PHE A 802 33.51 72.37 -2.37
N THR A 803 32.45 72.29 -1.55
CA THR A 803 32.13 73.31 -0.52
C THR A 803 31.55 72.65 0.73
N ARG A 804 31.89 73.20 1.91
CA ARG A 804 31.37 72.80 3.23
C ARG A 804 30.04 73.50 3.54
N ARG A 805 29.15 72.84 4.29
CA ARG A 805 28.84 73.28 5.66
C ARG A 805 28.31 72.13 6.50
#